data_AF-A0A7Y4VEY7-F1
#
_entry.id   AF-A0A7Y4VEY7-F1
#
_cell.length_a   1.000
_cell.length_b   1.000
_cell.length_c   1.000
_cell.angle_alpha   90.00
_cell.angle_beta   90.00
_cell.angle_gamma   90.00
#
_symmetry.space_group_name_H-M   'P 1'
#
loop_
_entity.id
_entity.type
_entity.pdbx_description
1 polymer ?
#
loop_
_entity_poly.entity_id
_entity_poly.type
_entity_poly.pdbx_seq_one_letter_code
_entity_poly.pdbx_strand_id
1 'polypeptide(L)'
;MPAARYSHLFLPGPSERREDYSSPRRGGESPRLRVQDRPTHAAHIKQRLEEAWNAADQRRAVAHADRSGVYLEFSSEPGFDLILKSLEAQRSGIRLLNVKKDGPEGSEVTLATVYVPQSKSGHFLRKVAAYATENNQPRQDGTTTPKHADLINSIGDIRAAVLDSFWQDSLGRLPGDVANWVEAWLSSEDLGAIERFESLCQARNIQIGEGRLVFPERTVILILANRVQLAELVEHSDDIAEFRAAREVATFFIESENADQVQWVEDVLGRSQVQNADQIVVLVLDHGVNNGHRLLEPVLPIEDCHTVNPDWGTHDHHGHGTLMAGTAAYGDLLDSITNNRPVIIRHGLESAKILPPPPETNPKRLWGYFTSQGVSRAEIQAPHRTRIICMAVTSEDEPTRGRPTSWSGQIDEMASGYSDDKRRLIILSAGNVNEPNDWRAYPDSNKTREVHDPAHAWNALTVGAFTAKTRIVDAALTGFRAIAEVGGLSPFSSTSLTWANRKWPIKPEVLFEGGNVAIGPNNSVFDTDDLKLLSTYRDPQVAQFAAFAATSAGCAQAAWMAARIQAAYPQAWPETVRALVVHSAEWTAAMKRQFLADESKGAYYRLAKVCGYGVPNLERAISCAANSLSLVSESTIQPFAKHETDSRYVSKDMHIYRLPWPANVLRDLGEMPVKMRVTLSYFIEPSPGEIGWKDRYRYASHGLRFELNGPGEEESEFVQRINRKAREDDEHPGTEGANDHWTIGEARNVGSIHSDIWSGTAAQLALSNLIAVHPSVGWWRERHHLNRYNKLTRYSLVVSFSLPSQDIDIYTPVAIRLGIPTNIAITI
;
A
#
# COMPACT_ATOMS: atom_id res chain seq x y z
N MET A 1 14.36 14.03 -14.83
CA MET A 1 14.42 14.44 -13.41
C MET A 1 13.63 13.44 -12.58
N PRO A 2 14.01 13.11 -11.34
CA PRO A 2 13.06 12.53 -10.40
C PRO A 2 11.92 13.53 -10.13
N ALA A 3 10.69 13.05 -9.98
CA ALA A 3 9.55 13.92 -9.65
C ALA A 3 9.74 14.57 -8.27
N ALA A 4 9.31 15.83 -8.13
CA ALA A 4 9.41 16.56 -6.86
C ALA A 4 8.54 15.88 -5.78
N ARG A 5 9.16 15.59 -4.65
CA ARG A 5 8.50 15.00 -3.47
C ARG A 5 8.22 16.08 -2.43
N TYR A 6 7.03 16.05 -1.88
CA TYR A 6 6.53 17.01 -0.91
C TYR A 6 6.05 16.31 0.36
N SER A 7 6.08 17.02 1.49
CA SER A 7 5.48 16.55 2.75
C SER A 7 3.96 16.69 2.72
N HIS A 8 3.25 15.85 3.47
CA HIS A 8 1.80 15.98 3.64
C HIS A 8 1.44 17.33 4.29
N LEU A 9 0.31 17.91 3.89
CA LEU A 9 -0.13 19.22 4.40
C LEU A 9 -0.99 19.03 5.66
N PHE A 10 -0.51 19.55 6.78
CA PHE A 10 -1.26 19.52 8.05
C PHE A 10 -2.26 20.69 8.10
N LEU A 11 -3.55 20.37 8.22
CA LEU A 11 -4.63 21.33 8.42
C LEU A 11 -4.74 21.69 9.92
N PRO A 12 -4.94 22.98 10.27
CA PRO A 12 -4.96 23.45 11.66
C PRO A 12 -6.14 22.96 12.51
N GLY A 13 -7.09 22.23 11.93
CA GLY A 13 -8.28 21.69 12.58
C GLY A 13 -9.51 21.71 11.66
N PRO A 14 -10.71 21.42 12.19
CA PRO A 14 -11.95 21.61 11.46
C PRO A 14 -12.20 23.10 11.17
N SER A 15 -12.87 23.36 10.05
CA SER A 15 -13.28 24.69 9.63
C SER A 15 -14.54 25.20 10.35
N GLU A 16 -15.29 24.30 11.01
CA GLU A 16 -16.41 24.65 11.89
C GLU A 16 -16.71 23.53 12.90
N ARG A 17 -17.28 23.92 14.05
CA ARG A 17 -17.81 23.03 15.09
C ARG A 17 -19.26 23.46 15.35
N ARG A 18 -20.25 22.59 15.07
CA ARG A 18 -21.69 22.92 15.12
C ARG A 18 -22.46 22.22 16.24
N GLU A 19 -23.58 22.86 16.60
CA GLU A 19 -24.60 22.40 17.55
C GLU A 19 -25.99 22.61 16.86
N ASP A 20 -26.71 21.51 16.54
CA ASP A 20 -28.10 21.38 15.96
C ASP A 20 -28.45 21.72 14.46
N TYR A 21 -29.69 21.38 14.00
CA TYR A 21 -29.99 20.90 12.60
C TYR A 21 -31.49 20.78 12.10
N SER A 22 -31.81 20.89 10.75
CA SER A 22 -33.02 20.32 10.01
C SER A 22 -33.06 20.49 8.43
N SER A 23 -33.68 19.60 7.58
CA SER A 23 -33.12 19.08 6.26
C SER A 23 -33.94 18.63 4.96
N PRO A 24 -33.66 19.07 3.68
CA PRO A 24 -33.47 18.25 2.38
C PRO A 24 -32.72 18.95 1.14
N ARG A 25 -32.42 18.51 -0.15
CA ARG A 25 -32.17 17.29 -1.08
C ARG A 25 -32.10 17.70 -2.64
N ARG A 26 -31.57 17.07 -3.76
CA ARG A 26 -30.71 15.86 -4.19
C ARG A 26 -30.80 15.40 -5.74
N GLY A 27 -29.73 15.21 -6.60
CA GLY A 27 -29.72 14.35 -7.88
C GLY A 27 -28.66 14.54 -9.07
N GLY A 28 -28.34 13.53 -9.96
CA GLY A 28 -27.40 13.63 -11.17
C GLY A 28 -27.07 12.32 -12.03
N GLU A 29 -26.25 12.34 -13.15
CA GLU A 29 -25.83 11.13 -14.01
C GLU A 29 -24.69 11.27 -15.12
N SER A 30 -24.08 10.13 -15.59
CA SER A 30 -23.47 9.71 -16.94
C SER A 30 -22.09 10.18 -17.57
N PRO A 31 -21.40 9.36 -18.46
CA PRO A 31 -19.95 9.48 -18.88
C PRO A 31 -19.61 10.14 -20.26
N ARG A 32 -18.31 10.27 -20.64
CA ARG A 32 -17.81 11.14 -21.77
C ARG A 32 -16.78 10.57 -22.78
N LEU A 33 -16.72 11.24 -23.95
CA LEU A 33 -15.66 11.24 -24.99
C LEU A 33 -15.40 12.69 -25.46
N ARG A 34 -14.24 13.00 -26.08
CA ARG A 34 -13.91 14.35 -26.58
C ARG A 34 -14.38 14.59 -28.03
N VAL A 35 -14.81 15.83 -28.30
CA VAL A 35 -14.99 16.36 -29.67
C VAL A 35 -13.82 17.29 -29.97
N GLN A 36 -13.15 17.10 -31.11
CA GLN A 36 -11.99 17.90 -31.54
C GLN A 36 -12.21 18.53 -32.93
N ASP A 37 -11.41 19.55 -33.27
CA ASP A 37 -11.40 20.14 -34.60
C ASP A 37 -10.67 19.24 -35.62
N ARG A 38 -11.44 18.72 -36.56
CA ARG A 38 -11.04 17.66 -37.50
C ARG A 38 -9.85 18.01 -38.40
N PRO A 39 -9.76 19.18 -39.06
CA PRO A 39 -8.62 19.50 -39.93
C PRO A 39 -7.33 19.68 -39.13
N THR A 40 -7.41 20.34 -37.97
CA THR A 40 -6.26 20.62 -37.11
C THR A 40 -5.67 19.34 -36.52
N HIS A 41 -6.51 18.45 -35.98
CA HIS A 41 -6.03 17.17 -35.43
C HIS A 41 -5.44 16.25 -36.51
N ALA A 42 -6.09 16.18 -37.69
CA ALA A 42 -5.57 15.40 -38.80
C ALA A 42 -4.19 15.89 -39.28
N ALA A 43 -3.95 17.20 -39.27
CA ALA A 43 -2.65 17.78 -39.60
C ALA A 43 -1.59 17.43 -38.55
N HIS A 44 -1.92 17.53 -37.26
CA HIS A 44 -1.01 17.22 -36.15
C HIS A 44 -0.56 15.75 -36.17
N ILE A 45 -1.50 14.80 -36.21
CA ILE A 45 -1.19 13.36 -36.23
C ILE A 45 -0.42 12.96 -37.51
N LYS A 46 -0.68 13.62 -38.65
CA LYS A 46 0.12 13.43 -39.86
C LYS A 46 1.57 13.86 -39.65
N GLN A 47 1.79 15.08 -39.13
CA GLN A 47 3.12 15.62 -38.88
C GLN A 47 3.90 14.71 -37.92
N ARG A 48 3.29 14.26 -36.82
CA ARG A 48 3.94 13.37 -35.84
C ARG A 48 4.36 12.03 -36.43
N LEU A 49 3.52 11.44 -37.27
CA LEU A 49 3.90 10.21 -37.96
C LEU A 49 5.09 10.44 -38.91
N GLU A 50 5.09 11.55 -39.66
CA GLU A 50 6.20 11.91 -40.56
C GLU A 50 7.51 12.24 -39.78
N GLU A 51 7.43 12.92 -38.63
CA GLU A 51 8.55 13.16 -37.72
C GLU A 51 9.14 11.83 -37.18
N ALA A 52 8.30 10.93 -36.68
CA ALA A 52 8.73 9.65 -36.10
C ALA A 52 9.38 8.72 -37.15
N TRP A 53 8.85 8.67 -38.39
CA TRP A 53 9.47 7.92 -39.49
C TRP A 53 10.83 8.49 -39.90
N ASN A 54 10.94 9.81 -40.07
CA ASN A 54 12.22 10.44 -40.41
C ASN A 54 13.28 10.21 -39.32
N ALA A 55 12.90 10.28 -38.05
CA ALA A 55 13.80 10.00 -36.93
C ALA A 55 14.26 8.53 -36.89
N ALA A 56 13.44 7.58 -37.32
CA ALA A 56 13.80 6.16 -37.43
C ALA A 56 14.76 5.91 -38.62
N ASP A 57 14.46 6.44 -39.81
CA ASP A 57 15.29 6.27 -41.00
C ASP A 57 16.68 6.93 -40.83
N GLN A 58 16.77 8.10 -40.16
CA GLN A 58 18.05 8.73 -39.86
C GLN A 58 18.93 7.88 -38.92
N ARG A 59 18.36 7.29 -37.85
CA ARG A 59 19.10 6.38 -36.96
C ARG A 59 19.58 5.14 -37.72
N ARG A 60 18.73 4.59 -38.60
CA ARG A 60 19.05 3.43 -39.43
C ARG A 60 20.22 3.70 -40.39
N ALA A 61 20.32 4.90 -40.96
CA ALA A 61 21.43 5.30 -41.82
C ALA A 61 22.78 5.40 -41.10
N VAL A 62 22.78 5.68 -39.78
CA VAL A 62 23.99 5.71 -38.93
C VAL A 62 24.37 4.31 -38.42
N ALA A 63 23.38 3.45 -38.15
CA ALA A 63 23.56 2.17 -37.46
C ALA A 63 23.84 0.95 -38.35
N HIS A 64 23.87 1.09 -39.69
CA HIS A 64 24.06 -0.03 -40.64
C HIS A 64 23.12 -1.25 -40.42
N ALA A 65 21.92 -1.02 -39.86
CA ALA A 65 21.05 -2.09 -39.39
C ALA A 65 20.07 -2.63 -40.46
N ASP A 66 20.09 -3.95 -40.70
CA ASP A 66 19.21 -4.69 -41.63
C ASP A 66 17.76 -4.88 -41.11
N ARG A 67 17.12 -3.79 -40.65
CA ARG A 67 15.74 -3.82 -40.14
C ARG A 67 14.71 -3.93 -41.26
N SER A 68 13.60 -4.62 -40.97
CA SER A 68 12.45 -4.74 -41.88
C SER A 68 11.23 -3.86 -41.51
N GLY A 69 11.32 -3.10 -40.42
CA GLY A 69 10.26 -2.21 -39.93
C GLY A 69 10.74 -1.26 -38.82
N VAL A 70 9.77 -0.58 -38.17
CA VAL A 70 9.97 0.47 -37.17
C VAL A 70 9.03 0.30 -35.98
N TYR A 71 9.49 0.65 -34.78
CA TYR A 71 8.71 0.70 -33.53
C TYR A 71 8.16 2.11 -33.31
N LEU A 72 6.84 2.23 -33.19
CA LEU A 72 6.13 3.47 -32.88
C LEU A 72 5.37 3.29 -31.56
N GLU A 73 5.61 4.18 -30.60
CA GLU A 73 4.84 4.29 -29.36
C GLU A 73 3.72 5.33 -29.59
N PHE A 74 2.48 4.86 -29.67
CA PHE A 74 1.27 5.68 -29.78
C PHE A 74 0.73 5.99 -28.38
N SER A 75 0.35 7.24 -28.09
CA SER A 75 -0.31 7.61 -26.84
C SER A 75 -1.79 7.94 -27.05
N SER A 76 -2.62 7.83 -26.02
CA SER A 76 -3.84 8.64 -25.92
C SER A 76 -3.53 10.09 -25.50
N GLU A 77 -4.52 10.97 -25.56
CA GLU A 77 -4.55 12.16 -24.69
C GLU A 77 -4.82 11.70 -23.24
N PRO A 78 -4.20 12.31 -22.21
CA PRO A 78 -4.51 12.01 -20.81
C PRO A 78 -6.01 12.22 -20.53
N GLY A 79 -6.71 11.14 -20.17
CA GLY A 79 -8.13 11.18 -19.80
C GLY A 79 -9.09 10.64 -20.86
N PHE A 80 -8.56 10.12 -21.97
CA PHE A 80 -9.35 9.50 -23.03
C PHE A 80 -8.81 8.12 -23.41
N ASP A 81 -9.71 7.19 -23.73
CA ASP A 81 -9.36 5.81 -24.07
C ASP A 81 -8.65 5.71 -25.43
N LEU A 82 -7.45 5.11 -25.47
CA LEU A 82 -6.82 4.72 -26.75
C LEU A 82 -7.54 3.50 -27.33
N ILE A 83 -8.03 3.57 -28.57
CA ILE A 83 -8.80 2.47 -29.18
C ILE A 83 -7.87 1.43 -29.80
N LEU A 84 -7.22 0.66 -28.91
CA LEU A 84 -6.17 -0.34 -29.17
C LEU A 84 -6.49 -1.31 -30.32
N LYS A 85 -7.74 -1.80 -30.40
CA LYS A 85 -8.21 -2.72 -31.45
C LYS A 85 -8.12 -2.18 -32.88
N SER A 86 -7.88 -0.87 -33.04
CA SER A 86 -7.77 -0.20 -34.35
C SER A 86 -6.31 0.09 -34.78
N LEU A 87 -5.34 -0.17 -33.89
CA LEU A 87 -3.90 -0.01 -34.14
C LEU A 87 -3.23 -1.27 -34.70
N GLU A 88 -3.72 -2.46 -34.34
CA GLU A 88 -3.21 -3.72 -34.89
C GLU A 88 -3.74 -4.00 -36.31
N ALA A 89 -2.93 -4.66 -37.16
CA ALA A 89 -3.38 -5.19 -38.43
C ALA A 89 -2.58 -6.44 -38.84
N GLN A 90 -2.85 -7.58 -38.20
CA GLN A 90 -2.14 -8.85 -38.37
C GLN A 90 -1.98 -9.28 -39.84
N ARG A 91 -3.05 -9.18 -40.67
CA ARG A 91 -3.01 -9.48 -42.13
C ARG A 91 -2.08 -8.56 -42.94
N SER A 92 -1.50 -7.54 -42.34
CA SER A 92 -0.48 -6.65 -42.91
C SER A 92 0.86 -6.69 -42.16
N GLY A 93 1.02 -7.53 -41.14
CA GLY A 93 2.23 -7.62 -40.32
C GLY A 93 2.43 -6.49 -39.30
N ILE A 94 1.40 -5.65 -39.08
CA ILE A 94 1.44 -4.61 -38.05
C ILE A 94 0.99 -5.24 -36.72
N ARG A 95 1.89 -5.27 -35.74
CA ARG A 95 1.74 -5.97 -34.45
C ARG A 95 1.73 -4.97 -33.30
N LEU A 96 0.76 -5.10 -32.39
CA LEU A 96 0.79 -4.45 -31.07
C LEU A 96 1.60 -5.33 -30.11
N LEU A 97 2.57 -4.76 -29.38
CA LEU A 97 3.59 -5.53 -28.66
C LEU A 97 3.43 -5.43 -27.14
N ASN A 98 3.28 -4.19 -26.67
CA ASN A 98 3.15 -3.82 -25.28
C ASN A 98 2.15 -2.65 -25.19
N VAL A 99 1.35 -2.64 -24.12
CA VAL A 99 0.44 -1.55 -23.77
C VAL A 99 0.66 -1.27 -22.30
N LYS A 100 1.39 -0.20 -22.00
CA LYS A 100 1.53 0.30 -20.63
C LYS A 100 0.57 1.47 -20.40
N LYS A 101 0.04 1.55 -19.19
CA LYS A 101 -0.73 2.71 -18.72
C LYS A 101 0.18 3.53 -17.83
N ASP A 102 0.51 4.73 -18.29
CA ASP A 102 1.51 5.62 -17.67
C ASP A 102 0.81 6.91 -17.18
N GLY A 103 1.19 7.40 -16.01
CA GLY A 103 0.33 8.26 -15.18
C GLY A 103 -0.73 7.47 -14.37
N PRO A 104 -1.13 7.92 -13.16
CA PRO A 104 -2.13 7.24 -12.32
C PRO A 104 -3.55 7.06 -12.93
N GLU A 105 -4.48 6.53 -12.12
CA GLU A 105 -5.85 6.19 -12.57
C GLU A 105 -6.69 7.40 -13.01
N GLY A 106 -7.29 7.29 -14.21
CA GLY A 106 -8.28 8.23 -14.76
C GLY A 106 -7.78 9.19 -15.85
N SER A 107 -6.46 9.33 -16.02
CA SER A 107 -5.84 9.96 -17.19
C SER A 107 -4.61 9.18 -17.64
N GLU A 108 -4.65 7.88 -17.36
CA GLU A 108 -3.73 6.85 -17.81
C GLU A 108 -3.45 7.04 -19.30
N VAL A 109 -2.27 7.59 -19.60
CA VAL A 109 -1.79 7.69 -20.97
C VAL A 109 -1.50 6.27 -21.40
N THR A 110 -2.39 5.74 -22.22
CA THR A 110 -2.27 4.37 -22.72
C THR A 110 -1.23 4.41 -23.83
N LEU A 111 0.00 4.00 -23.50
CA LEU A 111 1.15 3.97 -24.39
C LEU A 111 1.21 2.58 -25.05
N ALA A 112 0.89 2.54 -26.34
CA ALA A 112 0.83 1.34 -27.16
C ALA A 112 2.03 1.28 -28.11
N THR A 113 2.96 0.37 -27.86
CA THR A 113 4.13 0.15 -28.72
C THR A 113 3.78 -0.82 -29.84
N VAL A 114 3.87 -0.34 -31.09
CA VAL A 114 3.43 -1.03 -32.30
C VAL A 114 4.60 -1.17 -33.28
N TYR A 115 4.80 -2.40 -33.79
CA TYR A 115 5.71 -2.67 -34.90
C TYR A 115 5.02 -2.44 -36.25
N VAL A 116 5.65 -1.65 -37.13
CA VAL A 116 5.16 -1.38 -38.50
C VAL A 116 6.22 -1.80 -39.54
N PRO A 117 5.94 -2.80 -40.40
CA PRO A 117 6.85 -3.19 -41.48
C PRO A 117 7.06 -2.06 -42.51
N GLN A 118 8.26 -1.95 -43.08
CA GLN A 118 8.62 -0.89 -44.04
C GLN A 118 7.66 -0.84 -45.25
N SER A 119 7.24 -2.02 -45.74
CA SER A 119 6.29 -2.18 -46.86
C SER A 119 4.86 -1.68 -46.55
N LYS A 120 4.61 -1.23 -45.31
CA LYS A 120 3.32 -0.72 -44.82
C LYS A 120 3.42 0.68 -44.21
N SER A 121 4.54 1.39 -44.31
CA SER A 121 4.74 2.74 -43.72
C SER A 121 3.55 3.70 -43.95
N GLY A 122 3.05 3.80 -45.18
CA GLY A 122 1.88 4.60 -45.54
C GLY A 122 0.51 4.11 -45.03
N HIS A 123 0.43 3.08 -44.17
CA HIS A 123 -0.84 2.54 -43.67
C HIS A 123 -1.61 3.56 -42.81
N PHE A 124 -0.96 4.16 -41.82
CA PHE A 124 -1.60 5.14 -40.94
C PHE A 124 -1.82 6.49 -41.64
N LEU A 125 -0.89 6.94 -42.50
CA LEU A 125 -1.09 8.14 -43.34
C LEU A 125 -2.39 8.09 -44.15
N ARG A 126 -2.73 6.93 -44.74
CA ARG A 126 -4.01 6.77 -45.47
C ARG A 126 -5.24 6.84 -44.57
N LYS A 127 -5.18 6.28 -43.34
CA LYS A 127 -6.27 6.39 -42.36
C LYS A 127 -6.48 7.85 -41.91
N VAL A 128 -5.40 8.59 -41.65
CA VAL A 128 -5.43 10.02 -41.29
C VAL A 128 -5.98 10.87 -42.44
N ALA A 129 -5.57 10.61 -43.68
CA ALA A 129 -6.09 11.31 -44.85
C ALA A 129 -7.60 11.08 -45.06
N ALA A 130 -8.07 9.83 -44.96
CA ALA A 130 -9.50 9.52 -45.05
C ALA A 130 -10.30 10.12 -43.88
N TYR A 131 -9.74 10.17 -42.67
CA TYR A 131 -10.34 10.91 -41.54
C TYR A 131 -10.45 12.40 -41.84
N ALA A 132 -9.47 13.03 -42.50
CA ALA A 132 -9.53 14.44 -42.86
C ALA A 132 -10.66 14.76 -43.85
N THR A 133 -10.90 13.91 -44.85
CA THR A 133 -11.74 14.27 -46.03
C THR A 133 -13.03 13.46 -46.22
N GLU A 134 -13.20 12.30 -45.60
CA GLU A 134 -14.32 11.37 -45.88
C GLU A 134 -15.25 11.14 -44.68
N ASN A 135 -16.55 10.94 -44.94
CA ASN A 135 -17.57 10.66 -43.93
C ASN A 135 -18.09 9.22 -44.04
N ASN A 136 -18.66 8.73 -42.93
CA ASN A 136 -19.49 7.52 -42.89
C ASN A 136 -20.91 7.81 -43.40
N GLN A 137 -21.68 6.77 -43.70
CA GLN A 137 -23.09 6.91 -44.05
C GLN A 137 -23.90 7.55 -42.89
N PRO A 138 -24.94 8.35 -43.18
CA PRO A 138 -25.75 8.98 -42.13
C PRO A 138 -26.45 7.98 -41.20
N ARG A 139 -26.60 8.35 -39.94
CA ARG A 139 -27.40 7.67 -38.92
C ARG A 139 -28.88 8.04 -39.05
N GLN A 140 -29.75 7.32 -38.34
CA GLN A 140 -31.21 7.52 -38.40
C GLN A 140 -31.69 8.89 -37.87
N ASP A 141 -30.87 9.56 -37.05
CA ASP A 141 -31.07 10.93 -36.56
C ASP A 141 -30.60 12.02 -37.56
N GLY A 142 -30.09 11.62 -38.73
CA GLY A 142 -29.52 12.51 -39.74
C GLY A 142 -28.05 12.89 -39.50
N THR A 143 -27.44 12.48 -38.39
CA THR A 143 -26.03 12.78 -38.09
C THR A 143 -25.07 11.92 -38.93
N THR A 144 -23.86 12.43 -39.19
CA THR A 144 -22.79 11.68 -39.86
C THR A 144 -21.47 11.89 -39.09
N THR A 145 -20.59 10.88 -39.10
CA THR A 145 -19.30 10.90 -38.43
C THR A 145 -18.15 10.75 -39.43
N PRO A 146 -16.96 11.31 -39.19
CA PRO A 146 -15.78 11.11 -40.04
C PRO A 146 -15.38 9.63 -40.14
N LYS A 147 -14.81 9.22 -41.28
CA LYS A 147 -14.17 7.89 -41.38
C LYS A 147 -13.05 7.76 -40.36
N HIS A 148 -12.93 6.59 -39.73
CA HIS A 148 -11.92 6.29 -38.71
C HIS A 148 -11.90 7.23 -37.49
N ALA A 149 -12.99 7.98 -37.23
CA ALA A 149 -13.06 8.94 -36.12
C ALA A 149 -12.61 8.36 -34.79
N ASP A 150 -13.14 7.19 -34.43
CA ASP A 150 -12.85 6.49 -33.17
C ASP A 150 -11.34 6.23 -32.99
N LEU A 151 -10.63 5.84 -34.06
CA LEU A 151 -9.18 5.66 -34.00
C LEU A 151 -8.44 7.00 -33.89
N ILE A 152 -8.69 7.95 -34.80
CA ILE A 152 -7.88 9.17 -34.89
C ILE A 152 -8.13 10.11 -33.70
N ASN A 153 -9.38 10.23 -33.23
CA ASN A 153 -9.72 11.00 -32.04
C ASN A 153 -9.16 10.40 -30.73
N SER A 154 -8.70 9.13 -30.75
CA SER A 154 -8.14 8.45 -29.58
C SER A 154 -6.61 8.54 -29.47
N ILE A 155 -5.92 9.02 -30.51
CA ILE A 155 -4.46 9.21 -30.52
C ILE A 155 -4.14 10.65 -30.10
N GLY A 156 -3.25 10.81 -29.11
CA GLY A 156 -2.70 12.09 -28.66
C GLY A 156 -1.37 12.43 -29.35
N ASP A 157 -0.34 11.59 -29.19
CA ASP A 157 0.98 11.77 -29.80
C ASP A 157 1.57 10.43 -30.31
N ILE A 158 2.64 10.49 -31.11
CA ILE A 158 3.35 9.34 -31.68
C ILE A 158 4.86 9.59 -31.63
N ARG A 159 5.62 8.70 -30.98
CA ARG A 159 7.09 8.80 -30.84
C ARG A 159 7.82 7.47 -31.04
N ALA A 160 9.16 7.51 -31.05
CA ALA A 160 10.00 6.31 -31.00
C ALA A 160 10.36 5.94 -29.55
N ALA A 161 10.37 4.65 -29.23
CA ALA A 161 10.61 4.13 -27.87
C ALA A 161 12.09 4.23 -27.41
N VAL A 162 12.31 4.07 -26.10
CA VAL A 162 13.62 4.12 -25.40
C VAL A 162 13.65 3.07 -24.27
N LEU A 163 14.85 2.72 -23.75
CA LEU A 163 15.03 1.66 -22.72
C LEU A 163 14.05 1.77 -21.54
N ASP A 164 13.89 2.96 -20.97
CA ASP A 164 13.05 3.15 -19.78
C ASP A 164 11.55 2.84 -20.04
N SER A 165 11.09 2.71 -21.30
CA SER A 165 9.73 2.20 -21.65
C SER A 165 9.61 0.67 -21.58
N PHE A 166 10.71 -0.08 -21.44
CA PHE A 166 10.74 -1.55 -21.40
C PHE A 166 10.96 -2.12 -19.99
N TRP A 167 11.36 -1.30 -19.00
CA TRP A 167 11.66 -1.77 -17.64
C TRP A 167 10.42 -1.70 -16.72
N GLN A 168 10.04 -2.82 -16.10
CA GLN A 168 8.79 -2.93 -15.32
C GLN A 168 8.97 -2.91 -13.78
N ASP A 169 10.18 -3.15 -13.28
CA ASP A 169 10.49 -3.00 -11.85
C ASP A 169 10.63 -1.51 -11.48
N SER A 170 10.74 -1.20 -10.19
CA SER A 170 11.13 0.16 -9.78
C SER A 170 12.46 0.55 -10.43
N LEU A 171 12.59 1.80 -10.91
CA LEU A 171 13.82 2.28 -11.56
C LEU A 171 15.07 2.19 -10.66
N GLY A 172 14.88 2.09 -9.34
CA GLY A 172 15.93 1.79 -8.37
C GLY A 172 16.47 0.35 -8.39
N ARG A 173 15.93 -0.53 -9.24
CA ARG A 173 16.42 -1.90 -9.49
C ARG A 173 16.97 -2.12 -10.91
N LEU A 174 16.82 -1.14 -11.81
CA LEU A 174 17.48 -1.17 -13.12
C LEU A 174 19.01 -1.13 -12.89
N PRO A 175 19.81 -2.06 -13.46
CA PRO A 175 21.25 -2.08 -13.27
C PRO A 175 21.92 -0.74 -13.60
N GLY A 176 23.03 -0.46 -12.91
CA GLY A 176 23.89 0.69 -13.17
C GLY A 176 24.95 0.36 -14.22
N ASP A 177 26.19 0.76 -13.97
CA ASP A 177 27.35 0.40 -14.79
C ASP A 177 27.83 -1.04 -14.53
N VAL A 178 27.59 -1.55 -13.32
CA VAL A 178 27.78 -2.96 -12.96
C VAL A 178 26.60 -3.78 -13.48
N ALA A 179 26.89 -4.92 -14.11
CA ALA A 179 25.87 -5.84 -14.60
C ALA A 179 25.21 -6.61 -13.45
N ASN A 180 23.90 -6.80 -13.52
CA ASN A 180 23.17 -7.70 -12.63
C ASN A 180 22.20 -8.59 -13.44
N TRP A 181 21.70 -9.66 -12.83
CA TRP A 181 20.76 -10.58 -13.46
C TRP A 181 19.40 -9.91 -13.69
N VAL A 182 18.91 -10.05 -14.92
CA VAL A 182 17.70 -9.44 -15.45
C VAL A 182 16.91 -10.50 -16.20
N GLU A 183 15.60 -10.54 -16.00
CA GLU A 183 14.69 -11.31 -16.86
C GLU A 183 14.45 -10.51 -18.16
N ALA A 184 14.90 -11.04 -19.29
CA ALA A 184 14.53 -10.56 -20.62
C ALA A 184 13.27 -11.28 -21.09
N TRP A 185 12.18 -10.55 -21.25
CA TRP A 185 10.90 -11.07 -21.75
C TRP A 185 10.77 -10.75 -23.23
N LEU A 186 10.65 -11.78 -24.06
CA LEU A 186 10.49 -11.71 -25.51
C LEU A 186 9.01 -11.83 -25.92
N SER A 187 8.65 -11.11 -26.98
CA SER A 187 7.31 -11.00 -27.57
C SER A 187 6.84 -12.22 -28.39
N SER A 188 7.54 -13.35 -28.30
CA SER A 188 7.24 -14.55 -29.08
C SER A 188 7.70 -15.84 -28.41
N GLU A 189 7.08 -16.94 -28.84
CA GLU A 189 7.46 -18.33 -28.59
C GLU A 189 8.20 -18.97 -29.79
N ASP A 190 8.38 -18.23 -30.89
CA ASP A 190 9.11 -18.68 -32.09
C ASP A 190 10.59 -18.94 -31.78
N LEU A 191 11.08 -20.13 -32.15
CA LEU A 191 12.49 -20.51 -32.01
C LEU A 191 13.41 -19.54 -32.75
N GLY A 192 13.01 -19.08 -33.93
CA GLY A 192 13.81 -18.12 -34.71
C GLY A 192 13.94 -16.76 -34.01
N ALA A 193 12.93 -16.29 -33.28
CA ALA A 193 12.98 -15.07 -32.47
C ALA A 193 13.91 -15.22 -31.26
N ILE A 194 13.84 -16.39 -30.61
CA ILE A 194 14.68 -16.71 -29.47
C ILE A 194 16.16 -16.82 -29.90
N GLU A 195 16.46 -17.58 -30.96
CA GLU A 195 17.81 -17.74 -31.50
C GLU A 195 18.44 -16.42 -31.96
N ARG A 196 17.64 -15.48 -32.53
CA ARG A 196 18.10 -14.12 -32.85
C ARG A 196 18.50 -13.33 -31.60
N PHE A 197 17.70 -13.38 -30.54
CA PHE A 197 17.99 -12.67 -29.29
C PHE A 197 19.18 -13.29 -28.53
N GLU A 198 19.26 -14.62 -28.47
CA GLU A 198 20.39 -15.35 -27.90
C GLU A 198 21.70 -15.01 -28.66
N SER A 199 21.65 -14.97 -29.99
CA SER A 199 22.79 -14.55 -30.85
C SER A 199 23.20 -13.09 -30.62
N LEU A 200 22.23 -12.18 -30.43
CA LEU A 200 22.51 -10.77 -30.12
C LEU A 200 23.19 -10.60 -28.75
N CYS A 201 22.74 -11.35 -27.73
CA CYS A 201 23.37 -11.35 -26.41
C CYS A 201 24.82 -11.83 -26.49
N GLN A 202 25.07 -12.94 -27.20
CA GLN A 202 26.42 -13.44 -27.46
C GLN A 202 27.30 -12.39 -28.16
N ALA A 203 26.78 -11.72 -29.21
CA ALA A 203 27.49 -10.68 -29.93
C ALA A 203 27.82 -9.42 -29.10
N ARG A 204 27.17 -9.23 -27.94
CA ARG A 204 27.44 -8.15 -26.97
C ARG A 204 28.14 -8.62 -25.68
N ASN A 205 28.62 -9.86 -25.65
CA ASN A 205 29.21 -10.50 -24.47
C ASN A 205 28.29 -10.47 -23.23
N ILE A 206 26.98 -10.51 -23.44
CA ILE A 206 25.96 -10.61 -22.39
C ILE A 206 25.81 -12.08 -22.03
N GLN A 207 26.14 -12.46 -20.81
CA GLN A 207 25.97 -13.83 -20.34
C GLN A 207 24.48 -14.17 -20.22
N ILE A 208 24.11 -15.33 -20.77
CA ILE A 208 22.77 -15.90 -20.68
C ILE A 208 22.79 -16.93 -19.53
N GLY A 209 21.73 -16.97 -18.72
CA GLY A 209 21.53 -17.98 -17.68
C GLY A 209 21.06 -19.33 -18.22
N GLU A 210 21.03 -20.35 -17.39
CA GLU A 210 20.60 -21.69 -17.83
C GLU A 210 19.07 -21.77 -18.03
N GLY A 211 18.67 -22.21 -19.21
CA GLY A 211 17.28 -22.45 -19.57
C GLY A 211 16.48 -21.20 -19.96
N ARG A 212 15.22 -21.43 -20.35
CA ARG A 212 14.24 -20.40 -20.71
C ARG A 212 12.83 -20.87 -20.36
N LEU A 213 11.96 -19.94 -19.97
CA LEU A 213 10.55 -20.23 -19.71
C LEU A 213 9.74 -19.83 -20.94
N VAL A 214 8.90 -20.75 -21.45
CA VAL A 214 8.00 -20.47 -22.58
C VAL A 214 6.56 -20.47 -22.08
N PHE A 215 5.85 -19.38 -22.37
CA PHE A 215 4.44 -19.18 -22.13
C PHE A 215 3.76 -18.86 -23.47
N PRO A 216 2.42 -18.99 -23.59
CA PRO A 216 1.71 -18.53 -24.78
C PRO A 216 2.08 -17.08 -25.12
N GLU A 217 2.55 -16.88 -26.36
CA GLU A 217 3.03 -15.60 -26.91
C GLU A 217 4.26 -14.96 -26.21
N ARG A 218 4.93 -15.61 -25.24
CA ARG A 218 6.07 -15.01 -24.50
C ARG A 218 7.16 -16.01 -24.13
N THR A 219 8.42 -15.63 -24.31
CA THR A 219 9.58 -16.37 -23.79
C THR A 219 10.34 -15.51 -22.78
N VAL A 220 10.81 -16.10 -21.68
CA VAL A 220 11.62 -15.41 -20.67
C VAL A 220 12.99 -16.07 -20.58
N ILE A 221 14.03 -15.24 -20.69
CA ILE A 221 15.44 -15.64 -20.71
C ILE A 221 16.16 -14.81 -19.64
N LEU A 222 16.95 -15.46 -18.79
CA LEU A 222 17.75 -14.75 -17.79
C LEU A 222 19.05 -14.25 -18.42
N ILE A 223 19.41 -12.97 -18.23
CA ILE A 223 20.64 -12.37 -18.76
C ILE A 223 21.38 -11.55 -17.68
N LEU A 224 22.71 -11.51 -17.75
CA LEU A 224 23.55 -10.69 -16.87
C LEU A 224 23.98 -9.44 -17.64
N ALA A 225 23.37 -8.29 -17.35
CA ALA A 225 23.51 -7.06 -18.14
C ALA A 225 23.55 -5.78 -17.30
N ASN A 226 24.28 -4.77 -17.76
CA ASN A 226 24.30 -3.41 -17.21
C ASN A 226 23.38 -2.44 -18.01
N ARG A 227 23.22 -1.18 -17.58
CA ARG A 227 22.33 -0.21 -18.25
C ARG A 227 22.65 -0.03 -19.74
N VAL A 228 23.93 -0.01 -20.11
CA VAL A 228 24.39 0.19 -21.49
C VAL A 228 24.00 -1.03 -22.34
N GLN A 229 24.31 -2.24 -21.87
CA GLN A 229 23.95 -3.49 -22.54
C GLN A 229 22.43 -3.64 -22.70
N LEU A 230 21.64 -3.26 -21.70
CA LEU A 230 20.17 -3.27 -21.81
C LEU A 230 19.66 -2.26 -22.86
N ALA A 231 20.24 -1.06 -22.93
CA ALA A 231 19.90 -0.08 -23.96
C ALA A 231 20.26 -0.59 -25.37
N GLU A 232 21.45 -1.17 -25.53
CA GLU A 232 21.88 -1.79 -26.79
C GLU A 232 20.96 -2.94 -27.22
N LEU A 233 20.47 -3.76 -26.28
CA LEU A 233 19.49 -4.81 -26.58
C LEU A 233 18.17 -4.23 -27.10
N VAL A 234 17.61 -3.18 -26.47
CA VAL A 234 16.41 -2.48 -26.97
C VAL A 234 16.65 -1.87 -28.35
N GLU A 235 17.84 -1.35 -28.60
CA GLU A 235 18.17 -0.80 -29.91
C GLU A 235 18.29 -1.87 -31.00
N HIS A 236 18.75 -3.10 -30.70
CA HIS A 236 19.17 -4.06 -31.72
C HIS A 236 18.31 -5.34 -31.81
N SER A 237 17.38 -5.58 -30.88
CA SER A 237 16.42 -6.68 -30.98
C SER A 237 15.02 -6.21 -31.38
N ASP A 238 14.50 -6.80 -32.45
CA ASP A 238 13.10 -6.60 -32.87
C ASP A 238 12.09 -7.43 -32.02
N ASP A 239 12.58 -8.28 -31.10
CA ASP A 239 11.79 -9.35 -30.46
C ASP A 239 11.52 -9.13 -28.95
N ILE A 240 12.09 -8.10 -28.30
CA ILE A 240 11.89 -7.80 -26.86
C ILE A 240 10.47 -7.25 -26.58
N ALA A 241 9.87 -7.70 -25.46
CA ALA A 241 8.65 -7.13 -24.87
C ALA A 241 8.94 -6.25 -23.64
N GLU A 242 9.76 -6.72 -22.69
CA GLU A 242 10.10 -6.02 -21.43
C GLU A 242 11.31 -6.62 -20.68
N PHE A 243 11.75 -5.94 -19.62
CA PHE A 243 12.81 -6.35 -18.68
C PHE A 243 12.36 -6.22 -17.22
N ARG A 244 12.86 -7.12 -16.35
CA ARG A 244 12.61 -7.14 -14.89
C ARG A 244 13.86 -7.51 -14.10
N ALA A 245 13.95 -7.13 -12.82
CA ALA A 245 15.08 -7.52 -11.98
C ALA A 245 14.97 -8.98 -11.54
N ALA A 246 16.06 -9.74 -11.61
CA ALA A 246 16.09 -11.07 -11.01
C ALA A 246 15.97 -10.97 -9.48
N ARG A 247 15.17 -11.86 -8.87
CA ARG A 247 14.99 -11.90 -7.41
C ARG A 247 16.02 -12.81 -6.78
N GLU A 248 16.92 -12.23 -5.98
CA GLU A 248 17.81 -12.98 -5.09
C GLU A 248 17.02 -13.61 -3.92
N VAL A 249 17.64 -14.57 -3.23
CA VAL A 249 16.97 -15.47 -2.28
C VAL A 249 17.77 -15.55 -0.98
N ALA A 250 17.06 -15.51 0.16
CA ALA A 250 17.66 -15.39 1.49
C ALA A 250 18.61 -16.55 1.84
N THR A 251 18.27 -17.78 1.45
CA THR A 251 19.00 -19.03 1.73
C THR A 251 20.50 -18.93 1.46
N PHE A 252 20.91 -18.32 0.34
CA PHE A 252 22.33 -18.15 0.00
C PHE A 252 23.12 -17.44 1.12
N PHE A 253 22.54 -16.39 1.73
CA PHE A 253 23.17 -15.62 2.79
C PHE A 253 23.10 -16.31 4.17
N ILE A 254 22.23 -17.31 4.32
CA ILE A 254 22.04 -18.11 5.55
C ILE A 254 22.98 -19.32 5.55
N GLU A 255 23.13 -20.00 4.41
CA GLU A 255 23.96 -21.20 4.25
C GLU A 255 25.45 -20.91 4.01
N SER A 256 25.80 -19.68 3.61
CA SER A 256 27.19 -19.23 3.47
C SER A 256 27.96 -19.29 4.79
N GLU A 257 29.28 -19.51 4.73
CA GLU A 257 30.11 -19.59 5.93
C GLU A 257 30.03 -18.31 6.78
N ASN A 258 30.05 -18.44 8.11
CA ASN A 258 29.93 -17.29 9.02
C ASN A 258 31.04 -16.22 8.78
N ALA A 259 32.20 -16.62 8.23
CA ALA A 259 33.27 -15.70 7.84
C ALA A 259 32.87 -14.76 6.68
N ASP A 260 32.03 -15.20 5.75
CA ASP A 260 31.47 -14.37 4.68
C ASP A 260 30.25 -13.58 5.17
N GLN A 261 29.43 -14.19 6.04
CA GLN A 261 28.33 -13.46 6.70
C GLN A 261 28.83 -12.26 7.51
N VAL A 262 29.97 -12.39 8.20
CA VAL A 262 30.64 -11.27 8.89
C VAL A 262 31.09 -10.18 7.91
N GLN A 263 31.57 -10.51 6.70
CA GLN A 263 31.94 -9.49 5.71
C GLN A 263 30.73 -8.67 5.25
N TRP A 264 29.56 -9.30 5.05
CA TRP A 264 28.32 -8.57 4.74
C TRP A 264 27.80 -7.73 5.91
N VAL A 265 27.99 -8.18 7.16
CA VAL A 265 27.73 -7.36 8.35
C VAL A 265 28.63 -6.13 8.38
N GLU A 266 29.94 -6.26 8.13
CA GLU A 266 30.87 -5.13 8.14
C GLU A 266 30.59 -4.12 7.02
N ASP A 267 30.20 -4.58 5.82
CA ASP A 267 29.79 -3.69 4.73
C ASP A 267 28.51 -2.92 5.09
N VAL A 268 27.44 -3.61 5.50
CA VAL A 268 26.17 -2.98 5.90
C VAL A 268 26.39 -1.98 7.04
N LEU A 269 27.21 -2.35 8.03
CA LEU A 269 27.57 -1.48 9.16
C LEU A 269 28.38 -0.25 8.70
N GLY A 270 29.39 -0.45 7.84
CA GLY A 270 30.27 0.60 7.33
C GLY A 270 29.57 1.69 6.51
N ARG A 271 28.39 1.39 5.95
CA ARG A 271 27.51 2.36 5.26
C ARG A 271 26.17 2.62 5.98
N SER A 272 26.04 2.20 7.24
CA SER A 272 24.89 2.53 8.08
C SER A 272 25.07 3.89 8.78
N GLN A 273 23.98 4.65 8.88
CA GLN A 273 23.90 5.86 9.71
C GLN A 273 22.63 5.83 10.56
N VAL A 274 22.80 5.88 11.88
CA VAL A 274 21.71 6.01 12.83
C VAL A 274 21.38 7.49 13.04
N GLN A 275 20.08 7.83 13.05
CA GLN A 275 19.55 9.17 13.28
C GLN A 275 18.39 9.08 14.29
N ASN A 276 18.20 10.12 15.11
CA ASN A 276 17.07 10.27 16.06
C ASN A 276 16.90 9.17 17.13
N ALA A 277 17.93 8.37 17.43
CA ALA A 277 17.84 7.23 18.35
C ALA A 277 17.26 7.59 19.74
N ASP A 278 17.66 8.72 20.31
CA ASP A 278 17.16 9.19 21.62
C ASP A 278 15.79 9.90 21.58
N GLN A 279 15.15 9.98 20.41
CA GLN A 279 13.85 10.65 20.23
C GLN A 279 12.74 9.69 19.78
N ILE A 280 13.05 8.76 18.86
CA ILE A 280 12.09 7.84 18.26
C ILE A 280 12.65 6.44 18.37
N VAL A 281 11.88 5.52 18.97
CA VAL A 281 12.32 4.13 19.19
C VAL A 281 11.21 3.11 18.91
N VAL A 282 11.62 1.93 18.45
CA VAL A 282 10.75 0.74 18.40
C VAL A 282 11.04 -0.13 19.62
N LEU A 283 10.04 -0.30 20.48
CA LEU A 283 10.11 -1.20 21.64
C LEU A 283 9.64 -2.60 21.25
N VAL A 284 10.55 -3.58 21.22
CA VAL A 284 10.26 -4.99 20.91
C VAL A 284 9.90 -5.76 22.18
N LEU A 285 8.67 -6.28 22.25
CA LEU A 285 8.15 -7.10 23.34
C LEU A 285 8.20 -8.60 22.98
N ASP A 286 9.18 -9.34 23.51
CA ASP A 286 9.42 -10.75 23.14
C ASP A 286 10.16 -11.55 24.26
N HIS A 287 10.95 -12.57 23.89
CA HIS A 287 11.84 -13.37 24.75
C HIS A 287 13.15 -12.66 25.14
N GLY A 288 13.30 -11.37 24.84
CA GLY A 288 14.55 -10.62 24.89
C GLY A 288 15.19 -10.46 23.51
N VAL A 289 16.33 -9.77 23.43
CA VAL A 289 17.11 -9.55 22.19
C VAL A 289 18.59 -9.79 22.49
N ASN A 290 19.36 -10.37 21.56
CA ASN A 290 20.82 -10.30 21.62
C ASN A 290 21.32 -8.97 21.02
N ASN A 291 21.44 -7.93 21.84
CA ASN A 291 21.96 -6.64 21.38
C ASN A 291 23.49 -6.66 21.09
N GLY A 292 24.20 -7.73 21.46
CA GLY A 292 25.60 -7.96 21.08
C GLY A 292 25.80 -8.47 19.64
N HIS A 293 24.73 -8.60 18.85
CA HIS A 293 24.85 -8.73 17.39
C HIS A 293 25.33 -7.39 16.80
N ARG A 294 26.32 -7.41 15.91
CA ARG A 294 27.02 -6.19 15.45
C ARG A 294 26.17 -5.21 14.64
N LEU A 295 25.05 -5.66 14.06
CA LEU A 295 24.05 -4.77 13.45
C LEU A 295 23.04 -4.22 14.46
N LEU A 296 22.94 -4.79 15.66
CA LEU A 296 22.01 -4.35 16.70
C LEU A 296 22.69 -3.44 17.75
N GLU A 297 23.95 -3.68 18.09
CA GLU A 297 24.72 -2.86 19.04
C GLU A 297 24.64 -1.33 18.76
N PRO A 298 24.71 -0.82 17.52
CA PRO A 298 24.63 0.62 17.24
C PRO A 298 23.24 1.24 17.37
N VAL A 299 22.18 0.41 17.49
CA VAL A 299 20.77 0.84 17.53
C VAL A 299 20.03 0.40 18.80
N LEU A 300 20.57 -0.57 19.55
CA LEU A 300 20.01 -1.11 20.79
C LEU A 300 21.06 -1.07 21.91
N PRO A 301 21.16 0.05 22.65
CA PRO A 301 22.00 0.15 23.85
C PRO A 301 21.62 -0.91 24.90
N ILE A 302 22.59 -1.35 25.71
CA ILE A 302 22.37 -2.43 26.69
C ILE A 302 21.45 -2.00 27.83
N GLU A 303 21.46 -0.72 28.18
CA GLU A 303 20.51 -0.09 29.10
C GLU A 303 19.07 -0.19 28.58
N ASP A 304 18.87 -0.10 27.27
CA ASP A 304 17.57 -0.14 26.59
C ASP A 304 17.05 -1.56 26.34
N CYS A 305 17.74 -2.56 26.90
CA CYS A 305 17.27 -3.93 27.06
C CYS A 305 16.70 -4.13 28.47
N HIS A 306 15.38 -4.28 28.58
CA HIS A 306 14.66 -4.45 29.84
C HIS A 306 14.11 -5.87 30.02
N THR A 307 13.65 -6.20 31.24
CA THR A 307 12.87 -7.41 31.54
C THR A 307 11.80 -7.12 32.59
N VAL A 308 10.67 -7.83 32.52
CA VAL A 308 9.63 -7.76 33.55
C VAL A 308 10.02 -8.48 34.84
N ASN A 309 10.87 -9.51 34.75
CA ASN A 309 11.47 -10.23 35.88
C ASN A 309 13.01 -10.25 35.75
N PRO A 310 13.77 -9.66 36.68
CA PRO A 310 15.23 -9.67 36.66
C PRO A 310 15.86 -11.05 36.51
N ASP A 311 15.27 -12.10 37.11
CA ASP A 311 15.81 -13.46 37.10
C ASP A 311 15.86 -14.09 35.70
N TRP A 312 15.09 -13.57 34.74
CA TRP A 312 15.07 -14.02 33.35
C TRP A 312 16.22 -13.45 32.50
N GLY A 313 16.98 -12.49 33.04
CA GLY A 313 17.87 -11.63 32.27
C GLY A 313 17.15 -10.86 31.16
N THR A 314 17.92 -10.27 30.25
CA THR A 314 17.41 -9.48 29.11
C THR A 314 17.66 -10.15 27.75
N HIS A 315 18.57 -11.14 27.72
CA HIS A 315 19.03 -11.80 26.50
C HIS A 315 17.99 -12.78 25.94
N ASP A 316 17.99 -12.88 24.60
CA ASP A 316 17.10 -13.74 23.83
C ASP A 316 17.46 -15.22 23.98
N HIS A 317 16.52 -16.03 24.46
CA HIS A 317 16.68 -17.48 24.59
C HIS A 317 16.08 -18.24 23.39
N HIS A 318 15.28 -17.57 22.57
CA HIS A 318 14.51 -18.19 21.49
C HIS A 318 15.10 -17.84 20.11
N GLY A 319 15.56 -16.60 19.94
CA GLY A 319 15.99 -16.00 18.68
C GLY A 319 14.90 -15.15 18.00
N HIS A 320 13.65 -15.27 18.43
CA HIS A 320 12.52 -14.58 17.81
C HIS A 320 12.58 -13.06 18.02
N GLY A 321 12.92 -12.61 19.24
CA GLY A 321 13.11 -11.19 19.51
C GLY A 321 14.30 -10.59 18.75
N THR A 322 15.37 -11.36 18.54
CA THR A 322 16.52 -10.92 17.74
C THR A 322 16.18 -10.79 16.25
N LEU A 323 15.39 -11.74 15.70
CA LEU A 323 14.83 -11.62 14.34
C LEU A 323 13.88 -10.41 14.20
N MET A 324 13.02 -10.17 15.20
CA MET A 324 12.17 -8.98 15.28
C MET A 324 13.00 -7.69 15.28
N ALA A 325 14.08 -7.63 16.07
CA ALA A 325 14.94 -6.45 16.20
C ALA A 325 15.66 -6.08 14.89
N GLY A 326 16.26 -7.07 14.20
CA GLY A 326 16.91 -6.86 12.91
C GLY A 326 15.96 -6.25 11.87
N THR A 327 14.77 -6.83 11.72
CA THR A 327 13.76 -6.31 10.78
C THR A 327 13.16 -4.98 11.23
N ALA A 328 13.02 -4.73 12.54
CA ALA A 328 12.56 -3.45 13.07
C ALA A 328 13.55 -2.28 12.83
N ALA A 329 14.85 -2.55 12.78
CA ALA A 329 15.88 -1.55 12.43
C ALA A 329 16.04 -1.40 10.90
N TYR A 330 16.11 -2.50 10.16
CA TYR A 330 16.59 -2.50 8.77
C TYR A 330 15.52 -2.72 7.68
N GLY A 331 14.40 -3.39 7.98
CA GLY A 331 13.47 -3.94 6.98
C GLY A 331 13.84 -5.38 6.60
N ASP A 332 13.72 -5.78 5.32
CA ASP A 332 14.36 -7.02 4.86
C ASP A 332 15.88 -6.77 4.78
N LEU A 333 16.69 -7.50 5.54
CA LEU A 333 18.15 -7.37 5.44
C LEU A 333 18.67 -7.77 4.05
N LEU A 334 17.91 -8.59 3.30
CA LEU A 334 18.27 -8.97 1.94
C LEU A 334 18.38 -7.73 1.03
N ASP A 335 17.43 -6.80 1.09
CA ASP A 335 17.50 -5.52 0.34
C ASP A 335 18.71 -4.67 0.78
N SER A 336 19.12 -4.77 2.05
CA SER A 336 20.28 -4.02 2.60
C SER A 336 21.62 -4.62 2.18
N ILE A 337 21.76 -5.95 2.16
CA ILE A 337 23.00 -6.66 1.82
C ILE A 337 23.25 -6.66 0.30
N THR A 338 22.20 -6.88 -0.51
CA THR A 338 22.30 -6.97 -1.98
C THR A 338 22.49 -5.63 -2.69
N ASN A 339 22.49 -4.51 -1.96
CA ASN A 339 22.61 -3.16 -2.52
C ASN A 339 23.61 -2.30 -1.75
N ASN A 340 24.65 -1.79 -2.42
CA ASN A 340 25.70 -0.92 -1.85
C ASN A 340 25.21 0.52 -1.54
N ARG A 341 23.97 0.69 -1.07
CA ARG A 341 23.35 1.98 -0.76
C ARG A 341 23.58 2.37 0.72
N PRO A 342 23.69 3.67 1.04
CA PRO A 342 23.70 4.14 2.43
C PRO A 342 22.41 3.71 3.17
N VAL A 343 22.58 3.12 4.35
CA VAL A 343 21.48 2.59 5.17
C VAL A 343 21.15 3.59 6.27
N ILE A 344 20.12 4.42 6.06
CA ILE A 344 19.72 5.45 7.03
C ILE A 344 18.63 4.90 7.95
N ILE A 345 19.04 4.55 9.17
CA ILE A 345 18.15 4.13 10.27
C ILE A 345 17.69 5.42 10.97
N ARG A 346 16.38 5.58 11.20
CA ARG A 346 15.78 6.88 11.62
C ARG A 346 15.21 6.87 13.03
N HIS A 347 15.61 5.88 13.81
CA HIS A 347 15.10 5.52 15.12
C HIS A 347 16.11 4.62 15.84
N GLY A 348 15.97 4.49 17.15
CA GLY A 348 16.62 3.46 17.95
C GLY A 348 15.71 2.26 18.16
N LEU A 349 16.22 1.25 18.84
CA LEU A 349 15.45 0.14 19.37
C LEU A 349 15.47 0.17 20.90
N GLU A 350 14.41 -0.35 21.50
CA GLU A 350 14.36 -0.78 22.89
C GLU A 350 13.86 -2.24 22.89
N SER A 351 14.18 -3.01 23.92
CA SER A 351 13.59 -4.33 24.13
C SER A 351 13.00 -4.42 25.54
N ALA A 352 11.87 -5.10 25.69
CA ALA A 352 11.46 -5.60 27.00
C ALA A 352 11.09 -7.08 26.91
N LYS A 353 11.89 -7.91 27.58
CA LYS A 353 11.59 -9.33 27.76
C LYS A 353 10.32 -9.48 28.59
N ILE A 354 9.25 -9.94 27.96
CA ILE A 354 7.95 -10.24 28.59
C ILE A 354 7.69 -11.74 28.71
N LEU A 355 8.49 -12.59 28.06
CA LEU A 355 8.40 -14.05 28.14
C LEU A 355 9.58 -14.66 28.91
N PRO A 356 9.35 -15.71 29.72
CA PRO A 356 10.39 -16.36 30.51
C PRO A 356 11.35 -17.22 29.65
N PRO A 357 12.52 -17.59 30.21
CA PRO A 357 13.36 -18.67 29.70
C PRO A 357 12.60 -20.00 29.61
N PRO A 358 12.74 -20.79 28.53
CA PRO A 358 12.26 -22.17 28.50
C PRO A 358 12.89 -23.01 29.63
N PRO A 359 12.15 -23.96 30.26
CA PRO A 359 10.81 -24.43 29.90
C PRO A 359 9.65 -23.69 30.63
N GLU A 360 9.91 -22.57 31.31
CA GLU A 360 8.85 -21.82 31.98
C GLU A 360 7.87 -21.18 30.98
N THR A 361 6.64 -20.90 31.44
CA THR A 361 5.62 -20.19 30.64
C THR A 361 4.80 -19.26 31.52
N ASN A 362 4.41 -18.11 30.98
CA ASN A 362 3.56 -17.15 31.70
C ASN A 362 2.13 -17.69 31.86
N PRO A 363 1.52 -17.62 33.07
CA PRO A 363 0.10 -17.92 33.24
C PRO A 363 -0.77 -16.97 32.40
N LYS A 364 -1.60 -17.50 31.50
CA LYS A 364 -2.40 -16.74 30.51
C LYS A 364 -3.16 -15.53 31.07
N ARG A 365 -3.75 -15.67 32.27
CA ARG A 365 -4.43 -14.58 33.00
C ARG A 365 -3.55 -13.34 33.31
N LEU A 366 -2.23 -13.45 33.21
CA LEU A 366 -1.25 -12.41 33.46
C LEU A 366 -0.61 -11.84 32.18
N TRP A 367 -0.98 -12.30 30.99
CA TRP A 367 -0.32 -11.87 29.74
C TRP A 367 -0.45 -10.36 29.50
N GLY A 368 -1.64 -9.78 29.70
CA GLY A 368 -1.81 -8.32 29.70
C GLY A 368 -1.01 -7.59 30.78
N TYR A 369 -0.86 -8.19 31.97
CA TYR A 369 -0.02 -7.63 33.03
C TYR A 369 1.46 -7.59 32.61
N PHE A 370 2.01 -8.70 32.09
CA PHE A 370 3.40 -8.73 31.63
C PHE A 370 3.64 -7.79 30.43
N THR A 371 2.72 -7.69 29.47
CA THR A 371 2.80 -6.69 28.39
C THR A 371 2.85 -5.27 28.95
N SER A 372 1.95 -4.93 29.87
CA SER A 372 1.90 -3.61 30.52
C SER A 372 3.17 -3.31 31.33
N GLN A 373 3.71 -4.29 32.06
CA GLN A 373 4.99 -4.13 32.76
C GLN A 373 6.15 -3.91 31.78
N GLY A 374 6.21 -4.63 30.65
CA GLY A 374 7.26 -4.45 29.65
C GLY A 374 7.31 -3.04 29.09
N VAL A 375 6.16 -2.50 28.67
CA VAL A 375 6.01 -1.10 28.24
C VAL A 375 6.37 -0.12 29.36
N SER A 376 5.93 -0.40 30.59
CA SER A 376 6.18 0.47 31.75
C SER A 376 7.67 0.57 32.10
N ARG A 377 8.48 -0.50 31.94
CA ARG A 377 9.93 -0.44 32.21
C ARG A 377 10.61 0.60 31.30
N ALA A 378 10.35 0.52 29.99
CA ALA A 378 10.90 1.44 29.00
C ALA A 378 10.47 2.88 29.25
N GLU A 379 9.16 3.10 29.47
CA GLU A 379 8.62 4.44 29.72
C GLU A 379 9.11 5.08 31.04
N ILE A 380 9.46 4.28 32.05
CA ILE A 380 10.05 4.78 33.30
C ILE A 380 11.52 5.18 33.07
N GLN A 381 12.27 4.43 32.25
CA GLN A 381 13.68 4.71 31.97
C GLN A 381 13.88 5.97 31.12
N ALA A 382 13.19 6.06 29.98
CA ALA A 382 13.33 7.18 29.05
C ALA A 382 11.96 7.80 28.71
N PRO A 383 11.32 8.54 29.64
CA PRO A 383 9.92 9.01 29.53
C PRO A 383 9.66 10.02 28.41
N HIS A 384 10.70 10.54 27.76
CA HIS A 384 10.60 11.55 26.69
C HIS A 384 10.68 10.96 25.26
N ARG A 385 11.04 9.68 25.11
CA ARG A 385 11.09 9.01 23.79
C ARG A 385 9.70 8.72 23.24
N THR A 386 9.48 9.01 21.97
CA THR A 386 8.30 8.60 21.21
C THR A 386 8.43 7.13 20.85
N ARG A 387 7.55 6.29 21.43
CA ARG A 387 7.61 4.82 21.32
C ARG A 387 6.61 4.27 20.32
N ILE A 388 7.12 3.35 19.49
CA ILE A 388 6.33 2.44 18.68
C ILE A 388 6.48 1.06 19.30
N ILE A 389 5.41 0.53 19.89
CA ILE A 389 5.42 -0.73 20.61
C ILE A 389 5.12 -1.85 19.61
N CYS A 390 6.06 -2.78 19.46
CA CYS A 390 5.99 -3.88 18.51
C CYS A 390 5.97 -5.20 19.28
N MET A 391 4.90 -5.99 19.12
CA MET A 391 4.75 -7.30 19.76
C MET A 391 4.25 -8.33 18.74
N ALA A 392 4.94 -9.46 18.67
CA ALA A 392 4.57 -10.57 17.78
C ALA A 392 4.10 -11.83 18.53
N VAL A 393 3.98 -11.74 19.86
CA VAL A 393 3.44 -12.79 20.74
C VAL A 393 1.92 -12.84 20.66
N THR A 394 1.33 -14.02 20.46
CA THR A 394 -0.14 -14.26 20.43
C THR A 394 -0.52 -15.56 21.12
N SER A 395 -1.82 -15.79 21.41
CA SER A 395 -2.33 -17.08 21.93
C SER A 395 -3.11 -17.87 20.88
N GLU A 396 -2.76 -19.15 20.71
CA GLU A 396 -3.48 -20.14 19.90
C GLU A 396 -4.64 -20.81 20.67
N ASP A 397 -5.32 -20.05 21.54
CA ASP A 397 -6.44 -20.51 22.38
C ASP A 397 -7.76 -20.68 21.62
N GLU A 398 -8.82 -21.13 22.32
CA GLU A 398 -10.17 -21.23 21.76
C GLU A 398 -10.61 -19.93 21.04
N PRO A 399 -11.17 -20.01 19.81
CA PRO A 399 -11.62 -18.86 19.04
C PRO A 399 -12.46 -17.84 19.81
N THR A 400 -11.89 -16.64 19.96
CA THR A 400 -12.57 -15.47 20.53
C THR A 400 -13.82 -15.09 19.72
N ARG A 401 -13.77 -15.30 18.40
CA ARG A 401 -14.72 -14.82 17.39
C ARG A 401 -14.86 -13.29 17.40
N GLY A 402 -13.74 -12.60 17.64
CA GLY A 402 -13.62 -11.14 17.73
C GLY A 402 -14.04 -10.53 19.07
N ARG A 403 -14.35 -11.36 20.08
CA ARG A 403 -14.74 -10.92 21.42
C ARG A 403 -13.51 -10.44 22.21
N PRO A 404 -13.50 -9.20 22.74
CA PRO A 404 -12.41 -8.70 23.58
C PRO A 404 -12.08 -9.61 24.76
N THR A 405 -10.79 -9.87 24.96
CA THR A 405 -10.24 -10.59 26.12
C THR A 405 -9.75 -9.60 27.18
N SER A 406 -9.23 -10.12 28.31
CA SER A 406 -8.45 -9.30 29.25
C SER A 406 -7.14 -8.78 28.64
N TRP A 407 -6.54 -9.51 27.69
CA TRP A 407 -5.28 -9.10 27.06
C TRP A 407 -5.51 -8.02 26.00
N SER A 408 -6.43 -8.23 25.06
CA SER A 408 -6.82 -7.22 24.08
C SER A 408 -7.42 -5.97 24.75
N GLY A 409 -8.17 -6.15 25.84
CA GLY A 409 -8.65 -5.05 26.68
C GLY A 409 -7.50 -4.24 27.32
N GLN A 410 -6.42 -4.90 27.75
CA GLN A 410 -5.24 -4.22 28.29
C GLN A 410 -4.41 -3.52 27.19
N ILE A 411 -4.36 -4.07 25.97
CA ILE A 411 -3.80 -3.37 24.79
C ILE A 411 -4.60 -2.09 24.51
N ASP A 412 -5.94 -2.18 24.49
CA ASP A 412 -6.80 -1.04 24.22
C ASP A 412 -6.70 0.04 25.31
N GLU A 413 -6.57 -0.37 26.58
CA GLU A 413 -6.37 0.51 27.75
C GLU A 413 -5.07 1.31 27.62
N MET A 414 -3.95 0.64 27.31
CA MET A 414 -2.64 1.29 27.12
C MET A 414 -2.62 2.23 25.92
N ALA A 415 -3.16 1.79 24.77
CA ALA A 415 -3.21 2.60 23.55
C ALA A 415 -4.09 3.85 23.73
N SER A 416 -5.23 3.70 24.43
CA SER A 416 -6.13 4.82 24.77
C SER A 416 -5.68 5.64 25.97
N GLY A 417 -4.59 5.28 26.66
CA GLY A 417 -4.11 5.99 27.84
C GLY A 417 -5.18 6.14 28.92
N TYR A 418 -6.02 5.13 29.14
CA TYR A 418 -7.14 5.28 30.07
C TYR A 418 -6.67 5.63 31.51
N SER A 419 -5.55 5.06 31.94
CA SER A 419 -4.97 5.27 33.27
C SER A 419 -4.05 6.50 33.40
N ASP A 420 -3.47 7.02 32.31
CA ASP A 420 -2.42 8.06 32.36
C ASP A 420 -2.51 9.15 31.27
N ASP A 421 -3.58 9.12 30.46
CA ASP A 421 -3.84 9.91 29.25
C ASP A 421 -2.71 9.93 28.17
N LYS A 422 -1.66 9.11 28.30
CA LYS A 422 -0.68 8.89 27.23
C LYS A 422 -1.25 7.95 26.17
N ARG A 423 -1.38 8.44 24.93
CA ARG A 423 -1.76 7.60 23.78
C ARG A 423 -0.52 6.90 23.24
N ARG A 424 -0.65 5.64 22.79
CA ARG A 424 0.48 4.78 22.40
C ARG A 424 0.21 4.09 21.06
N LEU A 425 1.19 4.05 20.17
CA LEU A 425 1.11 3.23 18.96
C LEU A 425 1.56 1.81 19.30
N ILE A 426 0.62 0.88 19.29
CA ILE A 426 0.87 -0.55 19.48
C ILE A 426 0.60 -1.27 18.16
N ILE A 427 1.56 -2.09 17.74
CA ILE A 427 1.54 -2.88 16.51
C ILE A 427 1.64 -4.36 16.91
N LEU A 428 0.72 -5.18 16.37
CA LEU A 428 0.55 -6.59 16.72
C LEU A 428 0.63 -7.47 15.48
N SER A 429 1.27 -8.65 15.61
CA SER A 429 1.12 -9.73 14.63
C SER A 429 -0.30 -10.31 14.71
N ALA A 430 -0.88 -10.73 13.59
CA ALA A 430 -2.24 -11.29 13.55
C ALA A 430 -2.35 -12.72 14.12
N GLY A 431 -1.22 -13.39 14.37
CA GLY A 431 -1.17 -14.82 14.66
C GLY A 431 -1.07 -15.65 13.38
N ASN A 432 -0.48 -16.85 13.49
CA ASN A 432 -0.03 -17.63 12.34
C ASN A 432 -0.88 -18.89 12.09
N VAL A 433 -0.98 -19.26 10.82
CA VAL A 433 -1.41 -20.59 10.38
C VAL A 433 -0.17 -21.47 10.27
N ASN A 434 0.00 -22.40 11.21
CA ASN A 434 1.24 -23.17 11.39
C ASN A 434 1.16 -24.64 10.95
N GLU A 435 -0.02 -25.16 10.64
CA GLU A 435 -0.24 -26.59 10.40
C GLU A 435 -0.03 -27.00 8.92
N PRO A 436 0.77 -28.04 8.63
CA PRO A 436 0.95 -28.54 7.25
C PRO A 436 -0.36 -28.95 6.54
N ASN A 437 -1.40 -29.34 7.29
CA ASN A 437 -2.71 -29.63 6.71
C ASN A 437 -3.50 -28.36 6.34
N ASP A 438 -3.30 -27.26 7.05
CA ASP A 438 -3.89 -25.97 6.69
C ASP A 438 -3.21 -25.37 5.46
N TRP A 439 -1.88 -25.52 5.33
CA TRP A 439 -1.15 -25.07 4.14
C TRP A 439 -1.59 -25.85 2.88
N ARG A 440 -1.84 -27.16 2.99
CA ARG A 440 -2.47 -27.97 1.93
C ARG A 440 -3.89 -27.52 1.59
N ALA A 441 -4.62 -26.94 2.55
CA ALA A 441 -5.96 -26.40 2.38
C ALA A 441 -5.97 -24.89 2.04
N TYR A 442 -4.82 -24.30 1.68
CA TYR A 442 -4.74 -22.92 1.23
C TYR A 442 -5.59 -22.67 -0.03
N PRO A 443 -6.38 -21.58 -0.11
CA PRO A 443 -6.53 -20.50 0.87
C PRO A 443 -7.79 -20.64 1.77
N ASP A 444 -8.46 -21.79 1.78
CA ASP A 444 -9.68 -22.01 2.57
C ASP A 444 -9.41 -22.15 4.07
N SER A 445 -8.21 -22.60 4.44
CA SER A 445 -7.69 -22.50 5.80
C SER A 445 -7.60 -21.05 6.30
N ASN A 446 -7.01 -20.13 5.53
CA ASN A 446 -6.90 -18.71 5.92
C ASN A 446 -8.27 -18.03 6.08
N LYS A 447 -9.28 -18.47 5.32
CA LYS A 447 -10.68 -18.01 5.46
C LYS A 447 -11.36 -18.45 6.76
N THR A 448 -10.78 -19.43 7.48
CA THR A 448 -11.37 -20.06 8.67
C THR A 448 -10.52 -19.94 9.94
N ARG A 449 -9.19 -19.82 9.80
CA ARG A 449 -8.24 -19.51 10.88
C ARG A 449 -8.35 -18.04 11.27
N GLU A 450 -8.88 -17.77 12.46
CA GLU A 450 -9.14 -16.41 12.91
C GLU A 450 -7.91 -15.71 13.54
N VAL A 451 -7.92 -14.38 13.56
CA VAL A 451 -6.89 -13.57 14.23
C VAL A 451 -6.82 -13.89 15.73
N HIS A 452 -5.60 -14.13 16.22
CA HIS A 452 -5.33 -14.60 17.59
C HIS A 452 -5.46 -13.49 18.66
N ASP A 453 -5.55 -13.88 19.94
CA ASP A 453 -5.43 -12.96 21.08
C ASP A 453 -3.97 -12.43 21.15
N PRO A 454 -3.71 -11.11 21.25
CA PRO A 454 -4.61 -9.99 21.51
C PRO A 454 -4.90 -9.12 20.27
N ALA A 455 -4.61 -9.64 19.08
CA ALA A 455 -4.60 -8.91 17.83
C ALA A 455 -5.99 -8.51 17.29
N HIS A 456 -7.06 -8.84 18.02
CA HIS A 456 -8.41 -8.31 17.85
C HIS A 456 -8.68 -7.01 18.65
N ALA A 457 -7.70 -6.50 19.40
CA ALA A 457 -7.75 -5.18 20.07
C ALA A 457 -8.14 -4.07 19.08
N TRP A 458 -9.02 -3.17 19.53
CA TRP A 458 -9.64 -2.15 18.68
C TRP A 458 -8.70 -1.00 18.33
N ASN A 459 -7.72 -0.70 19.19
CA ASN A 459 -6.81 0.45 19.08
C ASN A 459 -5.47 0.07 18.41
N ALA A 460 -4.95 -1.14 18.63
CA ALA A 460 -3.70 -1.57 18.00
C ALA A 460 -3.81 -1.73 16.49
N LEU A 461 -2.71 -1.49 15.78
CA LEU A 461 -2.55 -1.84 14.36
C LEU A 461 -2.20 -3.31 14.24
N THR A 462 -3.07 -4.12 13.64
CA THR A 462 -2.84 -5.55 13.47
C THR A 462 -2.34 -5.86 12.07
N VAL A 463 -1.29 -6.67 12.01
CA VAL A 463 -0.52 -6.95 10.80
C VAL A 463 -0.61 -8.43 10.44
N GLY A 464 -1.20 -8.71 9.28
CA GLY A 464 -1.15 -10.02 8.65
C GLY A 464 -0.01 -10.13 7.63
N ALA A 465 0.01 -11.25 6.91
CA ALA A 465 1.05 -11.55 5.95
C ALA A 465 0.50 -11.63 4.51
N PHE A 466 1.13 -10.91 3.58
CA PHE A 466 1.09 -11.22 2.15
C PHE A 466 2.44 -11.82 1.73
N THR A 467 2.59 -12.24 0.48
CA THR A 467 3.94 -12.57 -0.02
C THR A 467 4.17 -12.27 -1.49
N ALA A 468 5.38 -11.78 -1.78
CA ALA A 468 5.98 -11.73 -3.12
C ALA A 468 7.11 -12.77 -3.29
N LYS A 469 7.50 -13.48 -2.22
CA LYS A 469 8.53 -14.53 -2.26
C LYS A 469 7.91 -15.82 -2.80
N THR A 470 8.33 -16.20 -4.01
CA THR A 470 7.83 -17.37 -4.75
C THR A 470 8.90 -18.15 -5.49
N ARG A 471 10.17 -17.72 -5.43
CA ARG A 471 11.31 -18.40 -6.07
C ARG A 471 11.86 -19.45 -5.10
N ILE A 472 12.04 -20.67 -5.59
CA ILE A 472 12.74 -21.75 -4.90
C ILE A 472 14.01 -22.02 -5.73
N VAL A 473 15.15 -22.19 -5.06
CA VAL A 473 16.47 -22.48 -5.65
C VAL A 473 17.18 -23.65 -4.98
N ASP A 474 16.73 -24.09 -3.80
CA ASP A 474 17.18 -25.34 -3.19
C ASP A 474 16.98 -26.53 -4.16
N ALA A 475 18.08 -27.18 -4.54
CA ALA A 475 18.08 -28.32 -5.44
C ALA A 475 17.34 -29.54 -4.85
N ALA A 476 17.28 -29.69 -3.52
CA ALA A 476 16.48 -30.74 -2.87
C ALA A 476 14.97 -30.51 -3.04
N LEU A 477 14.56 -29.27 -3.31
CA LEU A 477 13.18 -28.88 -3.64
C LEU A 477 12.92 -28.75 -5.15
N THR A 478 13.72 -29.44 -5.99
CA THR A 478 13.44 -29.57 -7.42
C THR A 478 12.03 -30.11 -7.67
N GLY A 479 11.22 -29.37 -8.44
CA GLY A 479 9.83 -29.72 -8.74
C GLY A 479 8.80 -29.25 -7.71
N PHE A 480 9.22 -28.58 -6.64
CA PHE A 480 8.32 -27.83 -5.77
C PHE A 480 8.01 -26.46 -6.38
N ARG A 481 6.89 -25.87 -5.96
CA ARG A 481 6.51 -24.49 -6.26
C ARG A 481 6.01 -23.80 -5.00
N ALA A 482 5.95 -22.49 -4.99
CA ALA A 482 5.28 -21.76 -3.91
C ALA A 482 3.75 -22.01 -3.89
N ILE A 483 3.14 -21.98 -2.70
CA ILE A 483 1.70 -22.16 -2.49
C ILE A 483 0.92 -20.90 -2.91
N ALA A 484 1.29 -19.74 -2.38
CA ALA A 484 0.69 -18.46 -2.76
C ALA A 484 1.36 -17.88 -4.02
N GLU A 485 0.56 -17.22 -4.86
CA GLU A 485 1.07 -16.44 -6.01
C GLU A 485 1.67 -15.09 -5.57
N VAL A 486 2.47 -14.46 -6.43
CA VAL A 486 3.11 -13.16 -6.15
C VAL A 486 2.05 -12.09 -5.86
N GLY A 487 2.14 -11.49 -4.67
CA GLY A 487 1.20 -10.51 -4.16
C GLY A 487 -0.04 -11.11 -3.49
N GLY A 488 -0.18 -12.44 -3.42
CA GLY A 488 -1.28 -13.11 -2.72
C GLY A 488 -1.18 -13.00 -1.20
N LEU A 489 -2.24 -13.42 -0.51
CA LEU A 489 -2.19 -13.61 0.95
C LEU A 489 -1.16 -14.70 1.28
N SER A 490 -0.33 -14.51 2.30
CA SER A 490 0.62 -15.54 2.72
C SER A 490 -0.14 -16.74 3.31
N PRO A 491 0.31 -17.99 3.07
CA PRO A 491 -0.28 -19.17 3.69
C PRO A 491 -0.26 -19.12 5.22
N PHE A 492 0.64 -18.34 5.83
CA PHE A 492 0.72 -18.15 7.28
C PHE A 492 -0.32 -17.18 7.87
N SER A 493 -1.06 -16.40 7.07
CA SER A 493 -1.90 -15.31 7.64
C SER A 493 -3.25 -15.80 8.17
N SER A 494 -3.58 -15.43 9.40
CA SER A 494 -4.94 -15.46 9.96
C SER A 494 -5.79 -14.29 9.44
N THR A 495 -7.12 -14.35 9.64
CA THR A 495 -8.09 -13.34 9.13
C THR A 495 -9.28 -13.10 10.08
N SER A 496 -10.08 -12.04 9.89
CA SER A 496 -11.33 -11.83 10.64
C SER A 496 -12.57 -12.35 9.94
N LEU A 497 -12.44 -13.07 8.81
CA LEU A 497 -13.56 -13.40 7.93
C LEU A 497 -14.72 -14.13 8.65
N THR A 498 -14.40 -15.02 9.60
CA THR A 498 -15.36 -15.79 10.42
C THR A 498 -16.14 -14.96 11.43
N TRP A 499 -15.66 -13.76 11.79
CA TRP A 499 -16.24 -12.93 12.85
C TRP A 499 -17.60 -12.34 12.46
N ALA A 500 -18.45 -12.07 13.45
CA ALA A 500 -19.77 -11.48 13.25
C ALA A 500 -19.69 -10.14 12.49
N ASN A 501 -20.24 -10.12 11.27
CA ASN A 501 -20.23 -8.96 10.39
C ASN A 501 -20.82 -7.71 11.07
N ARG A 502 -20.18 -6.56 10.84
CA ARG A 502 -20.58 -5.24 11.37
C ARG A 502 -20.59 -5.12 12.91
N LYS A 503 -20.11 -6.12 13.65
CA LYS A 503 -19.98 -6.09 15.12
C LYS A 503 -18.54 -5.86 15.60
N TRP A 504 -17.58 -6.47 14.93
CA TRP A 504 -16.16 -6.48 15.32
C TRP A 504 -15.27 -5.80 14.28
N PRO A 505 -14.05 -5.36 14.64
CA PRO A 505 -13.15 -4.67 13.73
C PRO A 505 -12.76 -5.52 12.50
N ILE A 506 -12.32 -4.83 11.44
CA ILE A 506 -11.61 -5.46 10.33
C ILE A 506 -10.19 -5.80 10.83
N LYS A 507 -9.79 -7.07 10.77
CA LYS A 507 -8.47 -7.55 11.23
C LYS A 507 -7.95 -8.62 10.25
N PRO A 508 -6.66 -8.64 9.90
CA PRO A 508 -5.67 -7.56 10.14
C PRO A 508 -6.11 -6.23 9.47
N GLU A 509 -5.56 -5.09 9.89
CA GLU A 509 -5.76 -3.83 9.16
C GLU A 509 -4.86 -3.71 7.94
N VAL A 510 -3.68 -4.33 7.94
CA VAL A 510 -2.68 -4.25 6.86
C VAL A 510 -1.90 -5.55 6.71
N LEU A 511 -1.30 -5.74 5.54
CA LEU A 511 -0.42 -6.89 5.25
C LEU A 511 1.00 -6.41 4.92
N PHE A 512 2.00 -7.10 5.48
CA PHE A 512 3.42 -6.97 5.08
C PHE A 512 3.96 -8.32 4.59
N GLU A 513 5.17 -8.37 4.04
CA GLU A 513 5.76 -9.63 3.58
C GLU A 513 5.90 -10.58 4.79
N GLY A 514 5.37 -11.80 4.68
CA GLY A 514 5.51 -12.84 5.70
C GLY A 514 6.00 -14.17 5.13
N GLY A 515 6.50 -14.17 3.90
CA GLY A 515 6.97 -15.36 3.24
C GLY A 515 5.86 -16.33 2.82
N ASN A 516 6.29 -17.48 2.32
CA ASN A 516 5.45 -18.45 1.62
C ASN A 516 5.88 -19.89 1.96
N VAL A 517 5.07 -20.87 1.55
CA VAL A 517 5.33 -22.30 1.80
C VAL A 517 5.49 -23.00 0.45
N ALA A 518 6.40 -23.98 0.38
CA ALA A 518 6.60 -24.79 -0.82
C ALA A 518 5.61 -25.97 -0.85
N ILE A 519 5.11 -26.33 -2.03
CA ILE A 519 4.24 -27.49 -2.29
C ILE A 519 4.79 -28.35 -3.42
N GLY A 520 4.86 -29.65 -3.18
CA GLY A 520 5.43 -30.65 -4.09
C GLY A 520 4.37 -31.40 -4.92
N PRO A 521 4.81 -32.19 -5.93
CA PRO A 521 3.92 -32.89 -6.86
C PRO A 521 3.04 -33.97 -6.19
N ASN A 522 3.39 -34.41 -4.99
CA ASN A 522 2.64 -35.37 -4.16
C ASN A 522 1.84 -34.72 -3.02
N ASN A 523 1.58 -33.41 -3.08
CA ASN A 523 0.92 -32.62 -2.02
C ASN A 523 1.68 -32.64 -0.66
N SER A 524 2.98 -32.92 -0.68
CA SER A 524 3.88 -32.57 0.43
C SER A 524 4.04 -31.04 0.50
N VAL A 525 4.27 -30.51 1.69
CA VAL A 525 4.47 -29.08 1.93
C VAL A 525 5.66 -28.87 2.85
N PHE A 526 6.46 -27.85 2.59
CA PHE A 526 7.71 -27.55 3.32
C PHE A 526 7.85 -26.04 3.57
N ASP A 527 8.21 -25.69 4.79
CA ASP A 527 8.53 -24.32 5.21
C ASP A 527 10.00 -24.00 4.91
N THR A 528 10.32 -23.74 3.63
CA THR A 528 11.68 -23.49 3.16
C THR A 528 12.12 -22.02 3.31
N ASP A 529 13.39 -21.81 3.66
CA ASP A 529 13.99 -20.49 3.85
C ASP A 529 14.11 -19.69 2.54
N ASP A 530 14.04 -20.35 1.38
CA ASP A 530 13.94 -19.71 0.06
C ASP A 530 12.79 -18.70 -0.04
N LEU A 531 11.72 -18.98 0.72
CA LEU A 531 10.47 -18.24 0.68
C LEU A 531 10.34 -17.24 1.84
N LYS A 532 11.43 -16.90 2.54
CA LYS A 532 11.43 -16.10 3.78
C LYS A 532 12.24 -14.79 3.67
N LEU A 533 12.03 -13.87 4.61
CA LEU A 533 12.82 -12.66 4.79
C LEU A 533 14.17 -13.01 5.44
N LEU A 534 15.15 -12.12 5.34
CA LEU A 534 16.43 -12.24 6.03
C LEU A 534 16.46 -11.30 7.24
N SER A 535 16.89 -11.80 8.41
CA SER A 535 17.08 -10.97 9.61
C SER A 535 18.29 -11.44 10.45
N THR A 536 18.63 -10.69 11.49
CA THR A 536 19.78 -10.95 12.38
C THR A 536 19.59 -12.20 13.24
N TYR A 537 20.57 -13.10 13.24
CA TYR A 537 20.55 -14.30 14.07
C TYR A 537 20.95 -14.02 15.54
N ARG A 538 20.52 -14.90 16.44
CA ARG A 538 20.70 -14.75 17.90
C ARG A 538 22.11 -15.04 18.39
N ASP A 539 22.89 -15.82 17.64
CA ASP A 539 24.24 -16.26 18.04
C ASP A 539 25.26 -15.96 16.93
N PRO A 540 25.89 -14.77 16.96
CA PRO A 540 26.87 -14.37 15.95
C PRO A 540 28.16 -15.20 15.96
N GLN A 541 28.37 -16.12 16.91
CA GLN A 541 29.48 -17.09 16.83
C GLN A 541 29.17 -18.22 15.84
N VAL A 542 27.88 -18.51 15.62
CA VAL A 542 27.40 -19.56 14.71
C VAL A 542 27.07 -18.99 13.33
N ALA A 543 26.28 -17.91 13.26
CA ALA A 543 25.85 -17.24 12.01
C ALA A 543 25.45 -15.79 12.28
N GLN A 544 25.58 -14.89 11.30
CA GLN A 544 25.06 -13.52 11.43
C GLN A 544 23.58 -13.41 11.04
N PHE A 545 23.12 -14.25 10.12
CA PHE A 545 21.78 -14.15 9.53
C PHE A 545 20.97 -15.44 9.67
N ALA A 546 19.65 -15.29 9.68
CA ALA A 546 18.70 -16.38 9.65
C ALA A 546 17.39 -15.94 8.99
N ALA A 547 16.59 -16.91 8.55
CA ALA A 547 15.30 -16.67 7.93
C ALA A 547 14.25 -16.15 8.91
N PHE A 548 13.34 -15.31 8.42
CA PHE A 548 12.24 -14.77 9.20
C PHE A 548 10.94 -14.72 8.38
N ALA A 549 9.81 -15.01 9.01
CA ALA A 549 8.55 -15.30 8.30
C ALA A 549 7.30 -14.99 9.13
N ALA A 550 6.16 -15.33 8.52
CA ALA A 550 4.81 -15.23 9.04
C ALA A 550 4.43 -13.82 9.54
N THR A 551 3.39 -13.72 10.38
CA THR A 551 2.87 -12.42 10.81
C THR A 551 3.80 -11.68 11.76
N SER A 552 4.77 -12.37 12.38
CA SER A 552 5.86 -11.76 13.16
C SER A 552 6.74 -10.85 12.32
N ALA A 553 7.25 -11.36 11.18
CA ALA A 553 8.10 -10.58 10.30
C ALA A 553 7.35 -9.41 9.65
N GLY A 554 6.05 -9.59 9.37
CA GLY A 554 5.17 -8.49 8.99
C GLY A 554 5.05 -7.41 10.08
N CYS A 555 4.86 -7.81 11.34
CA CYS A 555 4.77 -6.89 12.48
C CYS A 555 6.06 -6.05 12.66
N ALA A 556 7.24 -6.66 12.50
CA ALA A 556 8.52 -5.96 12.56
C ALA A 556 8.67 -4.93 11.41
N GLN A 557 8.32 -5.28 10.17
CA GLN A 557 8.31 -4.33 9.04
C GLN A 557 7.33 -3.17 9.25
N ALA A 558 6.17 -3.45 9.84
CA ALA A 558 5.19 -2.41 10.16
C ALA A 558 5.71 -1.42 11.21
N ALA A 559 6.48 -1.89 12.19
CA ALA A 559 7.13 -1.03 13.19
C ALA A 559 8.28 -0.20 12.59
N TRP A 560 9.11 -0.81 11.73
CA TRP A 560 10.12 -0.10 10.94
C TRP A 560 9.49 1.01 10.06
N MET A 561 8.38 0.70 9.38
CA MET A 561 7.64 1.65 8.57
C MET A 561 7.03 2.77 9.43
N ALA A 562 6.42 2.44 10.57
CA ALA A 562 5.89 3.42 11.51
C ALA A 562 6.98 4.35 12.05
N ALA A 563 8.19 3.84 12.32
CA ALA A 563 9.32 4.63 12.81
C ALA A 563 9.82 5.61 11.74
N ARG A 564 9.87 5.18 10.47
CA ARG A 564 10.20 6.06 9.34
C ARG A 564 9.12 7.12 9.08
N ILE A 565 7.84 6.83 9.35
CA ILE A 565 6.74 7.82 9.31
C ILE A 565 6.87 8.81 10.47
N GLN A 566 7.10 8.35 11.70
CA GLN A 566 7.33 9.21 12.85
C GLN A 566 8.56 10.11 12.67
N ALA A 567 9.62 9.61 12.03
CA ALA A 567 10.81 10.41 11.73
C ALA A 567 10.59 11.44 10.61
N ALA A 568 9.63 11.21 9.70
CA ALA A 568 9.19 12.21 8.73
C ALA A 568 8.26 13.27 9.38
N TYR A 569 7.48 12.86 10.40
CA TYR A 569 6.56 13.74 11.14
C TYR A 569 6.75 13.61 12.66
N PRO A 570 7.82 14.20 13.26
CA PRO A 570 8.19 13.97 14.66
C PRO A 570 7.18 14.43 15.72
N GLN A 571 6.13 15.16 15.32
CA GLN A 571 5.05 15.61 16.21
C GLN A 571 3.71 14.92 15.94
N ALA A 572 3.62 14.06 14.91
CA ALA A 572 2.39 13.36 14.57
C ALA A 572 1.97 12.40 15.69
N TRP A 573 0.69 12.40 16.01
CA TRP A 573 0.11 11.55 17.05
C TRP A 573 0.16 10.06 16.65
N PRO A 574 0.14 9.13 17.63
CA PRO A 574 -0.02 7.70 17.39
C PRO A 574 -1.20 7.35 16.46
N GLU A 575 -2.33 8.06 16.65
CA GLU A 575 -3.52 7.96 15.81
C GLU A 575 -3.21 8.32 14.34
N THR A 576 -2.35 9.31 14.10
CA THR A 576 -1.92 9.76 12.76
C THR A 576 -0.94 8.82 12.11
N VAL A 577 0.08 8.33 12.84
CA VAL A 577 1.03 7.35 12.30
C VAL A 577 0.29 6.05 11.92
N ARG A 578 -0.64 5.58 12.77
CA ARG A 578 -1.54 4.45 12.45
C ARG A 578 -2.40 4.73 11.22
N ALA A 579 -2.95 5.95 11.10
CA ALA A 579 -3.73 6.34 9.93
C ALA A 579 -2.90 6.30 8.65
N LEU A 580 -1.69 6.89 8.64
CA LEU A 580 -0.83 6.96 7.46
C LEU A 580 -0.40 5.58 6.94
N VAL A 581 -0.12 4.61 7.82
CA VAL A 581 0.15 3.22 7.40
C VAL A 581 -1.06 2.62 6.67
N VAL A 582 -2.26 2.68 7.27
CA VAL A 582 -3.51 2.18 6.67
C VAL A 582 -3.93 2.96 5.41
N HIS A 583 -3.66 4.25 5.36
CA HIS A 583 -4.00 5.13 4.23
C HIS A 583 -3.13 4.84 3.00
N SER A 584 -1.89 4.41 3.21
CA SER A 584 -0.98 4.02 2.13
C SER A 584 -1.21 2.63 1.54
N ALA A 585 -2.15 1.85 2.10
CA ALA A 585 -2.31 0.42 1.82
C ALA A 585 -3.19 0.10 0.61
N GLU A 586 -2.81 -0.89 -0.21
CA GLU A 586 -3.57 -1.27 -1.40
C GLU A 586 -3.67 -2.78 -1.63
N TRP A 587 -4.84 -3.24 -2.07
CA TRP A 587 -5.05 -4.63 -2.44
C TRP A 587 -4.39 -4.94 -3.78
N THR A 588 -3.56 -5.97 -3.82
CA THR A 588 -2.93 -6.44 -5.06
C THR A 588 -3.97 -7.04 -6.01
N ALA A 589 -3.60 -7.17 -7.29
CA ALA A 589 -4.41 -7.91 -8.26
C ALA A 589 -4.65 -9.38 -7.83
N ALA A 590 -3.67 -10.01 -7.18
CA ALA A 590 -3.80 -11.37 -6.63
C ALA A 590 -4.84 -11.43 -5.51
N MET A 591 -4.77 -10.55 -4.51
CA MET A 591 -5.75 -10.47 -3.41
C MET A 591 -7.18 -10.28 -3.94
N LYS A 592 -7.36 -9.43 -4.96
CA LYS A 592 -8.66 -9.26 -5.63
C LYS A 592 -9.10 -10.56 -6.30
N ARG A 593 -8.30 -11.16 -7.21
CA ARG A 593 -8.62 -12.44 -7.87
C ARG A 593 -9.00 -13.55 -6.89
N GLN A 594 -8.35 -13.57 -5.73
CA GLN A 594 -8.44 -14.66 -4.76
C GLN A 594 -9.63 -14.56 -3.80
N PHE A 595 -10.10 -13.34 -3.48
CA PHE A 595 -11.11 -13.13 -2.42
C PHE A 595 -12.25 -12.15 -2.77
N LEU A 596 -12.09 -11.29 -3.79
CA LEU A 596 -13.14 -10.39 -4.28
C LEU A 596 -14.04 -11.16 -5.26
N ALA A 597 -15.27 -11.47 -4.85
CA ALA A 597 -16.20 -12.26 -5.68
C ALA A 597 -16.91 -11.43 -6.76
N ASP A 598 -17.08 -10.14 -6.52
CA ASP A 598 -17.77 -9.15 -7.35
C ASP A 598 -17.37 -7.74 -6.88
N GLU A 599 -17.73 -6.69 -7.61
CA GLU A 599 -17.39 -5.30 -7.26
C GLU A 599 -18.35 -4.69 -6.22
N SER A 600 -19.14 -5.48 -5.48
CA SER A 600 -20.04 -4.92 -4.45
C SER A 600 -19.30 -4.55 -3.17
N LYS A 601 -19.85 -3.58 -2.44
CA LYS A 601 -19.39 -3.20 -1.08
C LYS A 601 -19.35 -4.38 -0.11
N GLY A 602 -20.24 -5.37 -0.29
CA GLY A 602 -20.26 -6.60 0.52
C GLY A 602 -19.07 -7.53 0.22
N ALA A 603 -18.66 -7.62 -1.04
CA ALA A 603 -17.44 -8.33 -1.44
C ALA A 603 -16.17 -7.56 -1.03
N TYR A 604 -16.14 -6.23 -1.17
CA TYR A 604 -15.02 -5.40 -0.69
C TYR A 604 -14.87 -5.43 0.85
N TYR A 605 -15.97 -5.42 1.61
CA TYR A 605 -15.93 -5.63 3.06
C TYR A 605 -15.39 -7.02 3.44
N ARG A 606 -15.79 -8.08 2.71
CA ARG A 606 -15.22 -9.42 2.88
C ARG A 606 -13.72 -9.48 2.53
N LEU A 607 -13.31 -8.85 1.44
CA LEU A 607 -11.90 -8.70 1.07
C LEU A 607 -11.13 -8.00 2.19
N ALA A 608 -11.69 -6.94 2.79
CA ALA A 608 -11.08 -6.24 3.91
C ALA A 608 -10.92 -7.14 5.14
N LYS A 609 -11.91 -7.97 5.47
CA LYS A 609 -11.79 -8.97 6.57
C LYS A 609 -10.77 -10.10 6.33
N VAL A 610 -10.21 -10.20 5.11
CA VAL A 610 -9.17 -11.19 4.75
C VAL A 610 -7.81 -10.51 4.60
N CYS A 611 -7.75 -9.42 3.82
CA CYS A 611 -6.51 -8.77 3.40
C CYS A 611 -6.26 -7.41 4.06
N GLY A 612 -7.05 -7.05 5.10
CA GLY A 612 -7.08 -5.70 5.64
C GLY A 612 -7.38 -4.66 4.57
N TYR A 613 -6.80 -3.48 4.71
CA TYR A 613 -6.80 -2.44 3.67
C TYR A 613 -5.68 -2.64 2.62
N GLY A 614 -5.03 -3.82 2.60
CA GLY A 614 -3.99 -4.21 1.65
C GLY A 614 -2.56 -4.02 2.15
N VAL A 615 -1.62 -3.86 1.21
CA VAL A 615 -0.18 -3.72 1.46
C VAL A 615 0.21 -2.24 1.54
N PRO A 616 0.75 -1.74 2.67
CA PRO A 616 1.21 -0.36 2.82
C PRO A 616 2.36 0.03 1.88
N ASN A 617 2.39 1.29 1.46
CA ASN A 617 3.48 1.86 0.67
C ASN A 617 4.18 2.98 1.45
N LEU A 618 5.44 2.76 1.82
CA LEU A 618 6.20 3.70 2.64
C LEU A 618 6.35 5.08 2.01
N GLU A 619 6.59 5.17 0.69
CA GLU A 619 6.82 6.47 0.04
C GLU A 619 5.57 7.35 0.09
N ARG A 620 4.39 6.76 -0.11
CA ARG A 620 3.07 7.42 0.03
C ARG A 620 2.70 7.71 1.48
N ALA A 621 3.16 6.89 2.43
CA ALA A 621 2.93 7.14 3.85
C ALA A 621 3.75 8.33 4.37
N ILE A 622 4.94 8.59 3.80
CA ILE A 622 5.81 9.71 4.23
C ILE A 622 5.74 10.95 3.35
N SER A 623 5.31 10.85 2.09
CA SER A 623 5.35 11.95 1.12
C SER A 623 4.26 11.87 0.05
N CYS A 624 4.02 12.99 -0.63
CA CYS A 624 3.23 13.07 -1.85
C CYS A 624 4.05 13.73 -2.98
N ALA A 625 3.44 13.89 -4.15
CA ALA A 625 4.05 14.44 -5.36
C ALA A 625 3.23 15.66 -5.84
N ALA A 626 3.70 16.43 -6.83
CA ALA A 626 2.97 17.60 -7.34
C ALA A 626 1.50 17.29 -7.72
N ASN A 627 1.29 16.10 -8.29
CA ASN A 627 -0.01 15.58 -8.69
C ASN A 627 -0.75 14.78 -7.60
N SER A 628 -0.26 14.74 -6.37
CA SER A 628 -0.89 13.99 -5.28
C SER A 628 -1.00 14.86 -4.03
N LEU A 629 -2.23 15.08 -3.56
CA LEU A 629 -2.50 15.91 -2.40
C LEU A 629 -2.88 15.02 -1.23
N SER A 630 -2.06 15.05 -0.17
CA SER A 630 -2.34 14.41 1.11
C SER A 630 -2.53 15.48 2.18
N LEU A 631 -3.73 15.52 2.76
CA LEU A 631 -4.10 16.37 3.88
C LEU A 631 -4.20 15.54 5.16
N VAL A 632 -3.60 16.03 6.24
CA VAL A 632 -3.66 15.44 7.59
C VAL A 632 -4.29 16.45 8.53
N SER A 633 -5.14 16.02 9.45
CA SER A 633 -5.59 16.89 10.55
C SER A 633 -5.75 16.12 11.85
N GLU A 634 -5.14 16.66 12.90
CA GLU A 634 -5.22 16.17 14.27
C GLU A 634 -6.19 17.07 15.04
N SER A 635 -7.13 16.49 15.79
CA SER A 635 -8.18 17.27 16.45
C SER A 635 -8.75 16.59 17.69
N THR A 636 -9.24 17.42 18.60
CA THR A 636 -9.84 17.02 19.89
C THR A 636 -11.33 17.35 19.89
N ILE A 637 -12.18 16.36 20.17
CA ILE A 637 -13.65 16.45 20.09
C ILE A 637 -14.29 15.98 21.40
N GLN A 638 -15.40 16.62 21.79
CA GLN A 638 -16.28 16.19 22.88
C GLN A 638 -17.47 15.43 22.26
N PRO A 639 -17.45 14.08 22.22
CA PRO A 639 -18.46 13.32 21.50
C PRO A 639 -19.86 13.43 22.12
N PHE A 640 -19.95 13.67 23.44
CA PHE A 640 -21.22 13.69 24.17
C PHE A 640 -21.31 14.89 25.12
N ALA A 641 -22.53 15.15 25.59
CA ALA A 641 -22.83 16.05 26.70
C ALA A 641 -24.07 15.55 27.46
N LYS A 642 -24.29 16.10 28.66
CA LYS A 642 -25.64 16.12 29.26
C LYS A 642 -26.39 17.30 28.67
N HIS A 643 -27.63 17.10 28.25
CA HIS A 643 -28.50 18.17 27.75
C HIS A 643 -28.84 19.14 28.89
N GLU A 644 -28.89 20.45 28.63
CA GLU A 644 -28.97 21.46 29.69
C GLU A 644 -30.34 21.50 30.38
N THR A 645 -31.41 21.37 29.60
CA THR A 645 -32.80 21.53 30.04
C THR A 645 -33.56 20.23 30.26
N ASP A 646 -32.91 19.08 30.02
CA ASP A 646 -33.53 17.74 30.10
C ASP A 646 -32.44 16.73 30.52
N SER A 647 -32.77 15.74 31.34
CA SER A 647 -31.76 14.85 31.96
C SER A 647 -31.21 13.75 31.03
N ARG A 648 -31.32 13.93 29.72
CA ARG A 648 -30.77 13.05 28.69
C ARG A 648 -29.29 13.34 28.40
N TYR A 649 -28.59 12.31 27.92
CA TYR A 649 -27.22 12.41 27.43
C TYR A 649 -27.24 12.29 25.90
N VAL A 650 -26.62 13.24 25.22
CA VAL A 650 -26.74 13.45 23.77
C VAL A 650 -25.37 13.48 23.12
N SER A 651 -25.32 13.21 21.81
CA SER A 651 -24.19 13.62 20.96
C SER A 651 -24.02 15.13 21.04
N LYS A 652 -22.78 15.62 21.11
CA LYS A 652 -22.50 17.06 21.22
C LYS A 652 -21.83 17.61 19.96
N ASP A 653 -20.51 17.57 19.88
CA ASP A 653 -19.78 18.22 18.78
C ASP A 653 -19.94 17.47 17.46
N MET A 654 -20.11 18.23 16.36
CA MET A 654 -19.79 17.77 15.00
C MET A 654 -18.72 18.69 14.40
N HIS A 655 -17.69 18.10 13.81
CA HIS A 655 -16.55 18.81 13.20
C HIS A 655 -16.67 18.80 11.67
N ILE A 656 -16.69 19.96 11.03
CA ILE A 656 -16.78 20.12 9.57
C ILE A 656 -15.44 20.60 9.02
N TYR A 657 -14.89 19.89 8.05
CA TYR A 657 -13.70 20.24 7.29
C TYR A 657 -14.09 20.74 5.90
N ARG A 658 -13.77 22.01 5.60
CA ARG A 658 -13.84 22.57 4.25
C ARG A 658 -12.50 22.33 3.57
N LEU A 659 -12.41 21.23 2.82
CA LEU A 659 -11.17 20.79 2.21
C LEU A 659 -10.70 21.85 1.18
N PRO A 660 -9.43 22.30 1.26
CA PRO A 660 -8.92 23.45 0.49
C PRO A 660 -8.64 23.13 -1.00
N TRP A 661 -9.39 22.20 -1.61
CA TRP A 661 -9.25 21.71 -2.98
C TRP A 661 -8.95 22.81 -4.00
N PRO A 662 -8.09 22.53 -5.01
CA PRO A 662 -7.86 23.43 -6.14
C PRO A 662 -9.04 23.32 -7.13
N ALA A 663 -10.22 23.79 -6.69
CA ALA A 663 -11.51 23.52 -7.31
C ALA A 663 -11.67 24.05 -8.74
N ASN A 664 -10.82 24.98 -9.18
CA ASN A 664 -10.74 25.37 -10.60
C ASN A 664 -10.05 24.27 -11.41
N VAL A 665 -8.82 23.89 -11.03
CA VAL A 665 -8.07 22.78 -11.66
C VAL A 665 -8.91 21.51 -11.75
N LEU A 666 -9.57 21.12 -10.64
CA LEU A 666 -10.45 19.94 -10.63
C LEU A 666 -11.69 20.07 -11.55
N ARG A 667 -12.23 21.28 -11.72
CA ARG A 667 -13.37 21.54 -12.62
C ARG A 667 -12.92 21.51 -14.08
N ASP A 668 -11.74 22.05 -14.37
CA ASP A 668 -11.16 22.11 -15.72
C ASP A 668 -10.82 20.70 -16.26
N LEU A 669 -10.55 19.74 -15.36
CA LEU A 669 -10.33 18.32 -15.68
C LEU A 669 -11.63 17.53 -15.91
N GLY A 670 -12.79 18.09 -15.58
CA GLY A 670 -14.10 17.55 -15.94
C GLY A 670 -14.33 16.12 -15.44
N GLU A 671 -14.46 15.18 -16.39
CA GLU A 671 -14.89 13.80 -16.12
C GLU A 671 -13.75 12.80 -15.93
N MET A 672 -12.50 13.30 -15.88
CA MET A 672 -11.33 12.54 -15.45
C MET A 672 -11.66 11.77 -14.16
N PRO A 673 -11.68 10.43 -14.16
CA PRO A 673 -11.88 9.67 -12.94
C PRO A 673 -10.81 10.01 -11.92
N VAL A 674 -11.20 10.12 -10.66
CA VAL A 674 -10.28 10.34 -9.55
C VAL A 674 -10.72 9.46 -8.38
N LYS A 675 -9.73 8.98 -7.62
CA LYS A 675 -9.98 8.29 -6.36
C LYS A 675 -9.49 9.15 -5.22
N MET A 676 -10.38 9.38 -4.26
CA MET A 676 -10.05 10.01 -2.99
C MET A 676 -10.14 8.95 -1.89
N ARG A 677 -9.07 8.78 -1.12
CA ARG A 677 -9.10 7.95 0.10
C ARG A 677 -9.38 8.84 1.30
N VAL A 678 -10.18 8.35 2.24
CA VAL A 678 -10.33 8.93 3.58
C VAL A 678 -10.01 7.86 4.61
N THR A 679 -9.22 8.22 5.62
CA THR A 679 -8.95 7.38 6.79
C THR A 679 -9.16 8.20 8.07
N LEU A 680 -10.08 7.77 8.92
CA LEU A 680 -10.32 8.31 10.26
C LEU A 680 -9.77 7.33 11.30
N SER A 681 -8.98 7.83 12.25
CA SER A 681 -8.27 7.03 13.26
C SER A 681 -8.41 7.69 14.63
N TYR A 682 -8.91 6.96 15.61
CA TYR A 682 -9.07 7.41 17.01
C TYR A 682 -8.82 6.23 17.97
N PHE A 683 -8.69 6.49 19.27
CA PHE A 683 -8.58 5.42 20.28
C PHE A 683 -9.75 5.45 21.28
N ILE A 684 -10.30 4.27 21.58
CA ILE A 684 -11.43 4.09 22.50
C ILE A 684 -10.96 3.63 23.88
N GLU A 685 -11.58 4.13 24.96
CA GLU A 685 -11.40 3.56 26.30
C GLU A 685 -12.25 2.27 26.38
N PRO A 686 -11.66 1.10 26.69
CA PRO A 686 -12.34 -0.19 26.58
C PRO A 686 -13.24 -0.52 27.79
N SER A 687 -14.20 -1.43 27.57
CA SER A 687 -15.06 -1.99 28.60
C SER A 687 -15.26 -3.51 28.36
N PRO A 688 -14.30 -4.36 28.76
CA PRO A 688 -14.30 -5.79 28.41
C PRO A 688 -15.37 -6.66 29.11
N GLY A 689 -16.13 -6.14 30.07
CA GLY A 689 -17.13 -6.94 30.81
C GLY A 689 -18.26 -7.51 29.95
N GLU A 690 -18.35 -8.83 29.83
CA GLU A 690 -19.39 -9.55 29.08
C GLU A 690 -20.78 -9.43 29.73
N ILE A 691 -21.50 -8.34 29.44
CA ILE A 691 -22.95 -8.23 29.69
C ILE A 691 -23.66 -7.99 28.35
N GLY A 692 -23.44 -8.91 27.40
CA GLY A 692 -24.04 -8.92 26.06
C GLY A 692 -23.55 -7.86 25.05
N TRP A 693 -22.83 -6.83 25.51
CA TRP A 693 -22.33 -5.69 24.72
C TRP A 693 -23.40 -4.90 23.93
N LYS A 694 -24.67 -4.96 24.37
CA LYS A 694 -25.77 -4.09 23.89
C LYS A 694 -25.92 -2.84 24.77
N ASP A 695 -26.58 -1.81 24.25
CA ASP A 695 -27.01 -0.63 25.01
C ASP A 695 -25.87 0.00 25.85
N ARG A 696 -26.07 0.09 27.16
CA ARG A 696 -25.09 0.59 28.15
C ARG A 696 -23.85 -0.28 28.32
N TYR A 697 -23.84 -1.50 27.78
CA TYR A 697 -22.76 -2.48 27.93
C TYR A 697 -21.78 -2.50 26.76
N ARG A 698 -21.93 -1.62 25.75
CA ARG A 698 -20.98 -1.49 24.61
C ARG A 698 -19.52 -1.43 25.06
N TYR A 699 -18.63 -2.07 24.28
CA TYR A 699 -17.19 -2.15 24.57
C TYR A 699 -16.48 -0.80 24.45
N ALA A 700 -16.74 -0.06 23.37
CA ALA A 700 -16.11 1.23 23.12
C ALA A 700 -16.75 2.38 23.91
N SER A 701 -15.92 3.30 24.39
CA SER A 701 -16.32 4.57 25.04
C SER A 701 -17.18 5.47 24.17
N HIS A 702 -16.81 5.56 22.90
CA HIS A 702 -17.42 6.35 21.84
C HIS A 702 -17.07 5.69 20.50
N GLY A 703 -17.88 5.92 19.47
CA GLY A 703 -17.43 5.79 18.08
C GLY A 703 -17.30 7.17 17.45
N LEU A 704 -16.45 7.31 16.44
CA LEU A 704 -16.43 8.44 15.52
C LEU A 704 -16.62 7.90 14.10
N ARG A 705 -17.32 8.65 13.25
CA ARG A 705 -17.55 8.33 11.83
C ARG A 705 -17.25 9.53 10.96
N PHE A 706 -16.93 9.27 9.69
CA PHE A 706 -16.77 10.32 8.68
C PHE A 706 -17.79 10.19 7.55
N GLU A 707 -18.23 11.35 7.08
CA GLU A 707 -19.14 11.54 5.96
C GLU A 707 -18.54 12.59 5.01
N LEU A 708 -18.78 12.45 3.71
CA LEU A 708 -18.41 13.42 2.67
C LEU A 708 -19.69 13.97 2.04
N ASN A 709 -19.75 15.23 1.62
CA ASN A 709 -20.91 15.76 0.88
C ASN A 709 -21.01 15.17 -0.53
N GLY A 710 -22.23 15.00 -1.01
CA GLY A 710 -22.50 14.60 -2.40
C GLY A 710 -22.12 15.72 -3.38
N PRO A 711 -21.83 15.40 -4.66
CA PRO A 711 -21.57 16.41 -5.67
C PRO A 711 -22.79 17.33 -5.85
N GLY A 712 -22.65 18.61 -5.50
CA GLY A 712 -23.75 19.59 -5.49
C GLY A 712 -24.69 19.52 -4.27
N GLU A 713 -24.36 18.72 -3.24
CA GLU A 713 -25.01 18.81 -1.93
C GLU A 713 -24.45 20.05 -1.20
N GLU A 714 -25.27 21.10 -1.09
CA GLU A 714 -24.96 22.34 -0.39
C GLU A 714 -24.52 22.09 1.06
N GLU A 715 -23.74 22.99 1.66
CA GLU A 715 -23.26 22.80 3.04
C GLU A 715 -24.40 22.67 4.06
N SER A 716 -25.48 23.43 3.83
CA SER A 716 -26.74 23.24 4.55
C SER A 716 -27.24 21.82 4.36
N GLU A 717 -27.53 21.37 3.12
CA GLU A 717 -28.00 20.01 2.78
C GLU A 717 -27.13 18.88 3.36
N PHE A 718 -25.81 19.08 3.39
CA PHE A 718 -24.84 18.13 3.92
C PHE A 718 -24.92 18.00 5.44
N VAL A 719 -24.85 19.12 6.17
CA VAL A 719 -25.11 19.16 7.62
C VAL A 719 -26.49 18.54 7.91
N GLN A 720 -27.46 18.87 7.05
CA GLN A 720 -28.82 18.36 6.92
C GLN A 720 -28.95 16.88 6.46
N ARG A 721 -27.84 16.16 6.31
CA ARG A 721 -27.84 14.69 6.24
C ARG A 721 -27.21 14.08 7.49
N ILE A 722 -26.16 14.68 8.02
CA ILE A 722 -25.33 14.03 9.04
C ILE A 722 -26.05 13.93 10.39
N ASN A 723 -26.74 14.98 10.85
CA ASN A 723 -27.43 14.88 12.14
C ASN A 723 -28.77 14.12 12.07
N ARG A 724 -29.26 13.73 10.88
CA ARG A 724 -30.28 12.68 10.76
C ARG A 724 -29.66 11.32 11.03
N LYS A 725 -28.54 10.99 10.36
CA LYS A 725 -27.77 9.77 10.67
C LYS A 725 -27.49 9.69 12.18
N ALA A 726 -26.94 10.75 12.78
CA ALA A 726 -26.62 10.80 14.21
C ALA A 726 -27.84 10.77 15.18
N ARG A 727 -29.07 10.95 14.67
CA ARG A 727 -30.34 10.79 15.43
C ARG A 727 -31.01 9.42 15.17
N GLU A 728 -30.71 8.77 14.05
CA GLU A 728 -31.21 7.44 13.68
C GLU A 728 -30.27 6.30 14.17
N ASP A 729 -29.01 6.62 14.50
CA ASP A 729 -27.89 5.70 14.75
C ASP A 729 -27.92 4.87 16.07
N ASP A 730 -29.02 4.87 16.83
CA ASP A 730 -29.02 4.26 18.17
C ASP A 730 -28.82 2.72 18.14
N GLU A 731 -29.23 2.01 17.07
CA GLU A 731 -28.90 0.58 16.91
C GLU A 731 -28.62 0.06 15.49
N HIS A 732 -28.93 0.78 14.40
CA HIS A 732 -28.72 0.30 13.03
C HIS A 732 -28.07 1.34 12.10
N PRO A 733 -27.05 0.97 11.30
CA PRO A 733 -26.48 1.87 10.30
C PRO A 733 -27.51 2.18 9.22
N GLY A 734 -27.75 3.48 9.01
CA GLY A 734 -28.84 4.00 8.17
C GLY A 734 -28.74 3.71 6.68
N THR A 735 -29.74 4.15 5.93
CA THR A 735 -29.80 3.97 4.48
C THR A 735 -28.68 4.71 3.75
N GLU A 736 -28.19 4.10 2.67
CA GLU A 736 -27.05 4.62 1.90
C GLU A 736 -27.33 6.00 1.28
N GLY A 737 -26.25 6.73 1.00
CA GLY A 737 -26.31 8.06 0.42
C GLY A 737 -26.95 8.08 -0.97
N ALA A 738 -27.45 9.25 -1.36
CA ALA A 738 -27.74 9.50 -2.76
C ALA A 738 -26.41 9.58 -3.53
N ASN A 739 -26.22 8.68 -4.50
CA ASN A 739 -24.96 8.51 -5.23
C ASN A 739 -23.82 8.08 -4.28
N ASP A 740 -23.90 6.86 -3.75
CA ASP A 740 -22.88 6.33 -2.85
C ASP A 740 -21.64 5.83 -3.64
N HIS A 741 -20.66 6.71 -3.76
CA HIS A 741 -19.36 6.52 -4.41
C HIS A 741 -18.34 5.69 -3.60
N TRP A 742 -18.69 5.20 -2.42
CA TRP A 742 -17.76 4.48 -1.53
C TRP A 742 -17.59 2.99 -1.88
N THR A 743 -16.35 2.51 -1.78
CA THR A 743 -15.96 1.13 -2.10
C THR A 743 -16.39 0.13 -1.02
N ILE A 744 -16.33 0.52 0.27
CA ILE A 744 -16.77 -0.32 1.41
C ILE A 744 -18.09 0.23 1.99
N GLY A 745 -18.29 1.55 1.96
CA GLY A 745 -19.47 2.23 2.49
C GLY A 745 -19.62 2.02 4.00
N GLU A 746 -20.87 1.97 4.47
CA GLU A 746 -21.22 1.80 5.89
C GLU A 746 -20.70 0.51 6.56
N ALA A 747 -20.12 -0.43 5.81
CA ALA A 747 -19.47 -1.60 6.38
C ALA A 747 -18.10 -1.30 7.00
N ARG A 748 -17.47 -0.17 6.65
CA ARG A 748 -16.19 0.29 7.22
C ARG A 748 -16.27 0.69 8.69
N ASN A 749 -17.47 1.07 9.17
CA ASN A 749 -17.71 1.74 10.45
C ASN A 749 -17.65 0.75 11.64
N VAL A 750 -16.53 0.05 11.81
CA VAL A 750 -16.26 -0.94 12.88
C VAL A 750 -14.87 -0.76 13.47
N GLY A 751 -14.73 -0.98 14.79
CA GLY A 751 -13.45 -0.72 15.48
C GLY A 751 -13.19 0.76 15.74
N SER A 752 -11.92 1.17 15.68
CA SER A 752 -11.47 2.55 15.92
C SER A 752 -10.69 3.19 14.76
N ILE A 753 -10.61 2.49 13.61
CA ILE A 753 -9.97 2.98 12.39
C ILE A 753 -10.79 2.60 11.15
N HIS A 754 -11.26 3.62 10.45
CA HIS A 754 -12.16 3.48 9.30
C HIS A 754 -11.46 4.05 8.07
N SER A 755 -11.20 3.22 7.06
CA SER A 755 -10.66 3.68 5.77
C SER A 755 -11.59 3.28 4.64
N ASP A 756 -11.70 4.14 3.62
CA ASP A 756 -12.49 3.86 2.42
C ASP A 756 -11.98 4.66 1.22
N ILE A 757 -12.39 4.23 0.02
CA ILE A 757 -12.02 4.82 -1.26
C ILE A 757 -13.30 5.30 -1.95
N TRP A 758 -13.39 6.61 -2.14
CA TRP A 758 -14.40 7.29 -2.95
C TRP A 758 -13.93 7.25 -4.41
N SER A 759 -14.80 6.82 -5.33
CA SER A 759 -14.51 6.82 -6.78
C SER A 759 -15.55 7.64 -7.52
N GLY A 760 -15.11 8.67 -8.24
CA GLY A 760 -15.96 9.58 -9.01
C GLY A 760 -15.11 10.41 -9.96
N THR A 761 -15.59 11.58 -10.37
CA THR A 761 -14.89 12.44 -11.35
C THR A 761 -14.25 13.67 -10.72
N ALA A 762 -13.26 14.28 -11.39
CA ALA A 762 -12.59 15.48 -10.89
C ALA A 762 -13.58 16.63 -10.64
N ALA A 763 -14.55 16.85 -11.54
CA ALA A 763 -15.62 17.83 -11.34
C ALA A 763 -16.56 17.47 -10.18
N GLN A 764 -16.83 16.18 -9.93
CA GLN A 764 -17.57 15.74 -8.75
C GLN A 764 -16.77 16.01 -7.46
N LEU A 765 -15.47 15.67 -7.44
CA LEU A 765 -14.58 15.91 -6.29
C LEU A 765 -14.39 17.41 -6.01
N ALA A 766 -14.42 18.26 -7.03
CA ALA A 766 -14.40 19.73 -6.88
C ALA A 766 -15.60 20.27 -6.08
N LEU A 767 -16.73 19.54 -6.09
CA LEU A 767 -17.94 19.86 -5.33
C LEU A 767 -18.04 19.07 -4.01
N SER A 768 -17.47 17.86 -3.97
CA SER A 768 -17.33 17.04 -2.76
C SER A 768 -16.10 17.47 -1.93
N ASN A 769 -16.18 18.65 -1.33
CA ASN A 769 -15.10 19.25 -0.52
C ASN A 769 -15.41 19.39 0.97
N LEU A 770 -16.53 18.84 1.46
CA LEU A 770 -16.93 18.91 2.87
C LEU A 770 -16.85 17.51 3.50
N ILE A 771 -16.01 17.35 4.53
CA ILE A 771 -16.04 16.16 5.40
C ILE A 771 -16.57 16.54 6.78
N ALA A 772 -17.52 15.76 7.28
CA ALA A 772 -18.00 15.85 8.65
C ALA A 772 -17.47 14.65 9.44
N VAL A 773 -16.84 14.93 10.59
CA VAL A 773 -16.53 13.92 11.61
C VAL A 773 -17.54 14.09 12.75
N HIS A 774 -18.27 13.02 13.06
CA HIS A 774 -19.33 13.04 14.07
C HIS A 774 -19.25 11.81 15.00
N PRO A 775 -19.75 11.92 16.24
CA PRO A 775 -19.81 10.82 17.19
C PRO A 775 -20.94 9.82 16.88
N SER A 776 -20.76 8.59 17.37
CA SER A 776 -21.80 7.57 17.50
C SER A 776 -21.69 6.85 18.85
N VAL A 777 -22.79 6.21 19.28
CA VAL A 777 -23.01 5.70 20.65
C VAL A 777 -21.86 4.87 21.22
N GLY A 778 -21.49 5.15 22.49
CA GLY A 778 -20.56 4.35 23.28
C GLY A 778 -20.79 4.53 24.79
N TRP A 779 -20.08 3.78 25.63
CA TRP A 779 -20.39 3.70 27.07
C TRP A 779 -20.22 5.02 27.83
N TRP A 780 -19.48 6.01 27.31
CA TRP A 780 -19.43 7.37 27.90
C TRP A 780 -20.80 8.05 27.93
N ARG A 781 -21.66 7.85 26.90
CA ARG A 781 -23.02 8.41 26.85
C ARG A 781 -23.95 7.70 27.83
N GLU A 782 -23.87 6.37 27.85
CA GLU A 782 -24.84 5.51 28.55
C GLU A 782 -24.56 5.38 30.07
N ARG A 783 -23.29 5.23 30.45
CA ARG A 783 -22.88 5.02 31.86
C ARG A 783 -22.63 6.35 32.57
N HIS A 784 -23.65 7.19 32.60
CA HIS A 784 -23.63 8.51 33.24
C HIS A 784 -23.08 8.52 34.69
N HIS A 785 -23.28 7.44 35.46
CA HIS A 785 -22.73 7.28 36.81
C HIS A 785 -21.18 7.31 36.88
N LEU A 786 -20.48 7.05 35.77
CA LEU A 786 -19.02 7.16 35.67
C LEU A 786 -18.53 8.60 35.40
N ASN A 787 -19.46 9.54 35.15
CA ASN A 787 -19.16 10.94 34.83
C ASN A 787 -18.10 11.09 33.72
N ARG A 788 -18.28 10.35 32.62
CA ARG A 788 -17.43 10.41 31.41
C ARG A 788 -18.12 11.02 30.19
N TYR A 789 -19.41 11.35 30.29
CA TYR A 789 -20.21 11.93 29.20
C TYR A 789 -19.72 13.31 28.71
N ASN A 790 -18.74 13.91 29.38
CA ASN A 790 -18.11 15.17 29.02
C ASN A 790 -16.59 15.05 28.74
N LYS A 791 -16.01 13.83 28.68
CA LYS A 791 -14.58 13.68 28.36
C LYS A 791 -14.32 14.08 26.90
N LEU A 792 -13.14 14.63 26.65
CA LEU A 792 -12.61 14.87 25.31
C LEU A 792 -11.93 13.59 24.78
N THR A 793 -11.97 13.39 23.47
CA THR A 793 -11.17 12.38 22.76
C THR A 793 -10.38 13.01 21.62
N ARG A 794 -9.36 12.30 21.13
CA ARG A 794 -8.50 12.71 20.00
C ARG A 794 -8.77 11.83 18.78
N TYR A 795 -8.62 12.41 17.60
CA TYR A 795 -8.59 11.67 16.34
C TYR A 795 -7.63 12.32 15.34
N SER A 796 -7.23 11.51 14.37
CA SER A 796 -6.56 11.91 13.14
C SER A 796 -7.45 11.63 11.93
N LEU A 797 -7.57 12.60 11.04
CA LEU A 797 -8.23 12.49 9.74
C LEU A 797 -7.16 12.66 8.65
N VAL A 798 -6.98 11.62 7.83
CA VAL A 798 -6.12 11.68 6.63
C VAL A 798 -7.01 11.58 5.39
N VAL A 799 -6.83 12.50 4.47
CA VAL A 799 -7.52 12.54 3.18
C VAL A 799 -6.48 12.69 2.09
N SER A 800 -6.52 11.84 1.06
CA SER A 800 -5.69 12.07 -0.13
C SER A 800 -6.46 11.82 -1.41
N PHE A 801 -6.03 12.48 -2.48
CA PHE A 801 -6.33 12.07 -3.85
C PHE A 801 -5.09 12.29 -4.71
N SER A 802 -4.87 11.40 -5.68
CA SER A 802 -3.85 11.54 -6.70
C SER A 802 -4.51 11.83 -8.04
N LEU A 803 -4.09 12.91 -8.70
CA LEU A 803 -4.40 13.11 -10.10
C LEU A 803 -3.52 12.23 -11.01
N PRO A 804 -4.09 11.77 -12.12
CA PRO A 804 -3.39 10.94 -13.10
C PRO A 804 -2.42 11.69 -14.05
N SER A 805 -2.62 12.98 -14.30
CA SER A 805 -1.59 13.91 -14.80
C SER A 805 -0.43 14.08 -13.81
N GLN A 806 0.78 13.55 -14.05
CA GLN A 806 1.98 13.94 -13.28
C GLN A 806 2.36 15.43 -13.47
N ASP A 807 1.95 16.04 -14.59
CA ASP A 807 2.27 17.43 -14.93
C ASP A 807 1.34 18.45 -14.24
N ILE A 808 0.29 17.97 -13.56
CA ILE A 808 -0.74 18.82 -12.94
C ILE A 808 -0.41 19.04 -11.46
N ASP A 809 0.13 20.22 -11.13
CA ASP A 809 0.39 20.60 -9.75
C ASP A 809 -0.90 20.98 -9.01
N ILE A 810 -1.36 20.07 -8.15
CA ILE A 810 -2.45 20.29 -7.17
C ILE A 810 -1.93 20.59 -5.77
N TYR A 811 -0.62 20.38 -5.53
CA TYR A 811 0.00 20.57 -4.23
C TYR A 811 0.27 22.05 -3.95
N THR A 812 1.01 22.74 -4.83
CA THR A 812 1.43 24.13 -4.67
C THR A 812 0.25 25.10 -4.50
N PRO A 813 -0.86 25.01 -5.27
CA PRO A 813 -2.02 25.88 -5.06
C PRO A 813 -2.64 25.73 -3.65
N VAL A 814 -2.55 24.55 -3.05
CA VAL A 814 -3.09 24.27 -1.71
C VAL A 814 -2.10 24.64 -0.61
N ALA A 815 -0.80 24.37 -0.80
CA ALA A 815 0.25 24.81 0.12
C ALA A 815 0.26 26.34 0.26
N ILE A 816 0.19 27.08 -0.85
CA ILE A 816 0.06 28.55 -0.85
C ILE A 816 -1.21 29.00 -0.10
N ARG A 817 -2.35 28.33 -0.32
CA ARG A 817 -3.61 28.63 0.37
C ARG A 817 -3.56 28.37 1.88
N LEU A 818 -2.70 27.47 2.34
CA LEU A 818 -2.43 27.19 3.75
C LEU A 818 -1.29 28.07 4.33
N GLY A 819 -0.70 28.97 3.54
CA GLY A 819 0.41 29.85 3.97
C GLY A 819 1.76 29.12 4.10
N ILE A 820 1.90 27.93 3.53
CA ILE A 820 3.10 27.09 3.61
C ILE A 820 4.09 27.53 2.51
N PRO A 821 5.34 27.91 2.84
CA PRO A 821 6.31 28.35 1.84
C PRO A 821 6.65 27.27 0.81
N THR A 822 6.41 27.56 -0.46
CA THR A 822 6.79 26.69 -1.60
C THR A 822 8.00 27.28 -2.32
N ASN A 823 9.09 26.53 -2.42
CA ASN A 823 10.28 26.92 -3.20
C ASN A 823 9.97 26.84 -4.71
N ILE A 824 9.46 27.93 -5.27
CA ILE A 824 9.26 28.07 -6.72
C ILE A 824 10.65 28.16 -7.37
N ALA A 825 11.01 27.17 -8.17
CA ALA A 825 12.20 27.22 -8.99
C ALA A 825 11.98 28.23 -10.12
N ILE A 826 12.65 29.39 -10.03
CA ILE A 826 12.62 30.40 -11.10
C ILE A 826 13.55 29.91 -12.22
N THR A 827 12.96 29.42 -13.30
CA THR A 827 13.68 29.25 -14.57
C THR A 827 14.00 30.62 -15.14
N ILE A 828 15.29 30.91 -15.35
CA ILE A 828 15.83 32.15 -15.94
C ILE A 828 16.26 31.85 -17.37
#